data_AF-A0A1I1CLM6-F1
#
_entry.id   AF-A0A1I1CLM6-F1
#
_cell.length_a   1.000
_cell.length_b   1.000
_cell.length_c   1.000
_cell.angle_alpha   90.00
_cell.angle_beta   90.00
_cell.angle_gamma   90.00
#
_symmetry.space_group_name_H-M   'P 1'
#
loop_
_entity.id
_entity.type
_entity.pdbx_description
1 polymer ?
#
loop_
_entity_poly.entity_id
_entity_poly.type
_entity_poly.pdbx_seq_one_letter_code
_entity_poly.pdbx_strand_id
1 'polypeptide(L)'
;MSTALPDRVGFRAAGGLLVRAVAEGELKLPPWPTLTATGADAVTAWVDWLREVWEVEAVRDAIGLASPVLADRVHNLCGAQVASERESRRVVLSVLRYLARLTGRPTPNGLFAGVTAARFDADPSQRWGDDHRADAAADAGWLAEVIRRLEGQAEILERLVLVANSTLMVRGERLVVPYQPTVNHRGTGAVEVELRYTGPVRAAVRAARTPIPFDDMREQVQAEFPSTAGSTVTGLLATLVARRVLVTNLHAPSTEPDALGHLVRELATVGEAATERCMTLNDIHDMLRRHRNSPAEARRRLRTDAAASMSRLAPSRRSPVTVDLRLDLDVVLPSAVAREAERAALVLARLTSRASSTAAWADFHRRFYQRFGTGAQVPLLEVIADSGIGWPDGYPGTSGVVTRPQQTPRDERLLALAQAAALDGQQEVVLGERLIAELELAPVHSMRLPSHLELCARVDSPSLQALKQGNFQLVVTSVSRSAGVVSGRFLHLFDEHDRRMLITPLAPPASDGVIQAQLSFPPLDPATAHVARSAQVLPTIVSLAEHRDTAASTAVLTAADLAVSCDSDRLYLTAPALGARVEAWGLHALNLRKHTPPLARLLVELTRAHCAEVTDFDWGTAATLPFLPRLRFGRIVLSPARWRLAAADLPDRTSSWATWDSALAEWRTRRRLPQAVFLVDGDWRLPLDLVEDAHRVLLREHLGTHPHAVLEEGPAEDAAGWLDGRAHDVVVPMASCQPQATTRPPRPTPQRIVRPGEHGLSPGGSPMLFAKLYGDPQRHNTVLAKHLPALLAEWGDAQPRWWFLRFREGNEHYLRLRISLLSTEPVVFGEAAGRVSAWADRLRRLGLLRDIAFATSYPETGRWGSGAALSAVEAFFTADSRAVLAELAWPARPHDHALAAANFAAIAVAFMGGTEAGMRWLVDHVPAKPPTVVPRPVFTEAQCLADPSENFRALRSTPGAASVVATWAERAQTVAAYRAHLSGAEAEGVDPDAALGSLLHTHFLRAYGIEPDDKAVCLYLARTAALTFAARTGGPR
;
A
#
# COMPACT_ATOMS: atom_id res chain seq x y z
N MET A 1 29.34 27.51 1.24
CA MET A 1 28.37 26.77 0.40
C MET A 1 28.90 25.36 0.19
N SER A 2 28.49 24.41 1.03
CA SER A 2 28.55 22.99 0.69
C SER A 2 27.11 22.61 0.36
N THR A 3 26.80 22.47 -0.93
CA THR A 3 25.52 21.95 -1.44
C THR A 3 25.48 20.42 -1.44
N ALA A 4 26.55 19.78 -0.99
CA ALA A 4 26.65 18.33 -0.95
C ALA A 4 25.92 17.80 0.29
N LEU A 5 24.77 17.18 0.07
CA LEU A 5 24.30 16.11 0.94
C LEU A 5 25.46 15.10 1.11
N PRO A 6 25.72 14.56 2.32
CA PRO A 6 26.62 13.41 2.44
C PRO A 6 26.14 12.30 1.48
N ASP A 7 27.06 11.48 0.95
CA ASP A 7 26.85 10.34 0.03
C ASP A 7 25.95 9.20 0.58
N ARG A 8 25.00 9.52 1.45
CA ARG A 8 24.00 8.61 1.98
C ARG A 8 22.91 8.43 0.92
N VAL A 9 23.07 7.41 0.10
CA VAL A 9 22.08 6.99 -0.89
C VAL A 9 20.89 6.34 -0.16
N GLY A 10 19.70 6.94 -0.24
CA GLY A 10 18.47 6.36 0.32
C GLY A 10 17.89 5.25 -0.55
N PHE A 11 17.97 5.43 -1.87
CA PHE A 11 17.52 4.49 -2.89
C PHE A 11 18.57 4.34 -3.98
N ARG A 12 18.70 3.15 -4.56
CA ARG A 12 19.60 2.85 -5.68
C ARG A 12 18.80 2.45 -6.91
N ALA A 13 19.10 3.05 -8.05
CA ALA A 13 18.46 2.72 -9.31
C ALA A 13 18.74 1.26 -9.71
N ALA A 14 17.75 0.62 -10.32
CA ALA A 14 18.00 -0.58 -11.11
C ALA A 14 18.95 -0.22 -12.26
N GLY A 15 19.79 -1.16 -12.70
CA GLY A 15 20.72 -0.94 -13.82
C GLY A 15 20.01 -0.59 -15.14
N GLY A 16 18.70 -0.88 -15.23
CA GLY A 16 17.84 -0.47 -16.33
C GLY A 16 16.68 0.43 -15.94
N LEU A 17 16.06 0.99 -16.96
CA LEU A 17 14.91 1.88 -16.87
C LEU A 17 13.96 1.63 -18.05
N LEU A 18 12.73 2.13 -17.94
CA LEU A 18 11.78 2.18 -19.05
C LEU A 18 11.75 3.60 -19.61
N VAL A 19 11.78 3.75 -20.93
CA VAL A 19 11.51 5.03 -21.60
C VAL A 19 10.12 4.98 -22.20
N ARG A 20 9.32 6.02 -21.96
CA ARG A 20 8.03 6.29 -22.60
C ARG A 20 8.23 7.49 -23.53
N ALA A 21 7.82 7.40 -24.78
CA ALA A 21 7.94 8.50 -25.72
C ALA A 21 6.79 8.54 -26.71
N VAL A 22 6.48 9.72 -27.23
CA VAL A 22 5.57 9.86 -28.37
C VAL A 22 6.12 9.11 -29.58
N ALA A 23 5.23 8.41 -30.30
CA ALA A 23 5.64 7.59 -31.45
C ALA A 23 6.11 8.46 -32.63
N GLU A 24 5.54 9.65 -32.76
CA GLU A 24 5.82 10.61 -33.82
C GLU A 24 6.53 11.84 -33.24
N GLY A 25 7.59 12.30 -33.89
CA GLY A 25 8.40 13.43 -33.43
C GLY A 25 7.94 14.72 -34.05
N GLU A 26 8.12 14.84 -35.37
CA GLU A 26 7.51 15.91 -36.17
C GLU A 26 6.45 15.33 -37.09
N LEU A 27 5.20 15.70 -36.86
CA LEU A 27 4.12 15.45 -37.81
C LEU A 27 4.08 16.61 -38.81
N LYS A 28 4.04 16.29 -40.10
CA LYS A 28 3.71 17.28 -41.14
C LYS A 28 2.21 17.58 -41.08
N LEU A 29 1.82 18.50 -40.20
CA LEU A 29 0.45 18.97 -40.05
C LEU A 29 0.25 20.30 -40.80
N PRO A 30 -0.95 20.57 -41.32
CA PRO A 30 -1.30 21.92 -41.74
C PRO A 30 -1.29 22.88 -40.53
N PRO A 31 -1.16 24.21 -40.76
CA PRO A 31 -1.28 25.20 -39.70
C PRO A 31 -2.57 25.02 -38.89
N TRP A 32 -2.53 25.39 -37.62
CA TRP A 32 -3.70 25.26 -36.75
C TRP A 32 -4.90 26.07 -37.29
N PRO A 33 -6.13 25.54 -37.17
CA PRO A 33 -7.29 26.16 -37.78
C PRO A 33 -7.73 27.38 -36.96
N THR A 34 -8.21 28.42 -37.64
CA THR A 34 -8.78 29.60 -36.98
C THR A 34 -10.19 29.28 -36.47
N LEU A 35 -10.31 28.98 -35.18
CA LEU A 35 -11.57 28.65 -34.51
C LEU A 35 -12.34 29.87 -33.99
N THR A 36 -12.00 31.07 -34.42
CA THR A 36 -12.60 32.31 -33.90
C THR A 36 -13.61 32.92 -34.87
N ALA A 37 -13.55 32.49 -36.13
CA ALA A 37 -14.51 32.84 -37.18
C ALA A 37 -15.83 32.03 -37.04
N THR A 38 -16.91 32.56 -37.63
CA THR A 38 -18.25 31.96 -37.62
C THR A 38 -18.86 32.03 -39.03
N GLY A 39 -19.87 31.22 -39.32
CA GLY A 39 -20.55 31.20 -40.62
C GLY A 39 -19.97 30.19 -41.61
N ALA A 40 -20.57 30.12 -42.81
CA ALA A 40 -20.33 29.07 -43.79
C ALA A 40 -18.86 28.94 -44.23
N ASP A 41 -18.17 30.06 -44.46
CA ASP A 41 -16.76 30.03 -44.87
C ASP A 41 -15.83 29.46 -43.79
N ALA A 42 -16.11 29.75 -42.52
CA ALA A 42 -15.38 29.18 -41.39
C ALA A 42 -15.60 27.67 -41.31
N VAL A 43 -16.84 27.20 -41.52
CA VAL A 43 -17.16 25.78 -41.57
C VAL A 43 -16.40 25.08 -42.70
N THR A 44 -16.36 25.68 -43.90
CA THR A 44 -15.61 25.14 -45.04
C THR A 44 -14.12 25.02 -44.70
N ALA A 45 -13.50 26.07 -44.18
CA ALA A 45 -12.09 26.06 -43.78
C ALA A 45 -11.78 25.00 -42.70
N TRP A 46 -12.68 24.82 -41.73
CA TRP A 46 -12.54 23.78 -40.70
C TRP A 46 -12.63 22.37 -41.28
N VAL A 47 -13.53 22.14 -42.24
CA VAL A 47 -13.68 20.84 -42.90
C VAL A 47 -12.49 20.55 -43.82
N ASP A 48 -11.98 21.55 -44.53
CA ASP A 48 -10.77 21.42 -45.35
C ASP A 48 -9.55 21.09 -44.50
N TRP A 49 -9.37 21.80 -43.38
CA TRP A 49 -8.34 21.47 -42.40
C TRP A 49 -8.47 20.03 -41.86
N LEU A 50 -9.71 19.59 -41.58
CA LEU A 50 -9.94 18.20 -41.17
C LEU A 50 -9.52 17.20 -42.25
N ARG A 51 -9.80 17.48 -43.54
CA ARG A 51 -9.37 16.62 -44.66
C ARG A 51 -7.86 16.50 -44.70
N GLU A 52 -7.14 17.64 -44.66
CA GLU A 52 -5.67 17.65 -44.69
C GLU A 52 -5.06 16.90 -43.50
N VAL A 53 -5.57 17.11 -42.28
CA VAL A 53 -5.13 16.38 -41.09
C VAL A 53 -5.43 14.88 -41.20
N TRP A 54 -6.55 14.50 -41.81
CA TRP A 54 -6.97 13.09 -41.93
C TRP A 54 -6.22 12.31 -43.01
N GLU A 55 -5.51 13.00 -43.92
CA GLU A 55 -4.55 12.39 -44.83
C GLU A 55 -3.28 11.90 -44.11
N VAL A 56 -2.97 12.48 -42.94
CA VAL A 56 -1.81 12.04 -42.13
C VAL A 56 -2.12 10.70 -41.48
N GLU A 57 -1.46 9.66 -41.97
CA GLU A 57 -1.77 8.27 -41.61
C GLU A 57 -1.74 8.01 -40.10
N ALA A 58 -0.69 8.49 -39.43
CA ALA A 58 -0.48 8.34 -37.99
C ALA A 58 -1.61 8.97 -37.16
N VAL A 59 -2.11 10.14 -37.56
CA VAL A 59 -3.23 10.83 -36.91
C VAL A 59 -4.51 10.01 -37.05
N ARG A 60 -4.83 9.64 -38.30
CA ARG A 60 -6.03 8.86 -38.63
C ARG A 60 -6.03 7.51 -37.89
N ASP A 61 -4.89 6.85 -37.79
CA ASP A 61 -4.76 5.56 -37.09
C ASP A 61 -4.89 5.69 -35.57
N ALA A 62 -4.17 6.63 -34.96
CA ALA A 62 -4.20 6.81 -33.52
C ALA A 62 -5.60 7.24 -33.03
N ILE A 63 -6.23 8.19 -33.72
CA ILE A 63 -7.59 8.63 -33.39
C ILE A 63 -8.62 7.54 -33.70
N GLY A 64 -8.48 6.84 -34.83
CA GLY A 64 -9.37 5.73 -35.21
C GLY A 64 -9.37 4.61 -34.18
N LEU A 65 -8.21 4.29 -33.61
CA LEU A 65 -8.08 3.29 -32.54
C LEU A 65 -8.66 3.78 -31.21
N ALA A 66 -8.32 4.99 -30.78
CA ALA A 66 -8.72 5.48 -29.46
C ALA A 66 -10.19 5.92 -29.39
N SER A 67 -10.74 6.44 -30.49
CA SER A 67 -12.10 6.95 -30.57
C SER A 67 -12.73 6.73 -31.95
N PRO A 68 -13.19 5.49 -32.25
CA PRO A 68 -13.86 5.17 -33.51
C PRO A 68 -15.04 6.11 -33.82
N VAL A 69 -15.82 6.48 -32.81
CA VAL A 69 -16.95 7.43 -32.95
C VAL A 69 -16.49 8.81 -33.43
N LEU A 70 -15.29 9.26 -33.04
CA LEU A 70 -14.75 10.52 -33.54
C LEU A 70 -14.27 10.37 -34.98
N ALA A 71 -13.62 9.25 -35.31
CA ALA A 71 -13.19 8.95 -36.67
C ALA A 71 -14.38 8.90 -37.65
N ASP A 72 -15.49 8.25 -37.28
CA ASP A 72 -16.72 8.22 -38.09
C ASP A 72 -17.29 9.62 -38.30
N ARG A 73 -17.27 10.46 -37.25
CA ARG A 73 -17.73 11.86 -37.37
C ARG A 73 -16.84 12.69 -38.28
N VAL A 74 -15.52 12.51 -38.23
CA VAL A 74 -14.60 13.17 -39.16
C VAL A 74 -14.89 12.73 -40.59
N HIS A 75 -15.05 11.43 -40.83
CA HIS A 75 -15.37 10.90 -42.16
C HIS A 75 -16.68 11.46 -42.71
N ASN A 76 -17.74 11.46 -41.89
CA ASN A 76 -19.05 12.00 -42.26
C ASN A 76 -18.99 13.50 -42.60
N LEU A 77 -18.25 14.29 -41.82
CA LEU A 77 -18.07 15.72 -42.09
C LEU A 77 -17.26 15.97 -43.36
N CYS A 78 -16.19 15.21 -43.60
CA CYS A 78 -15.35 15.37 -44.79
C CYS A 78 -16.12 15.04 -46.09
N GLY A 79 -17.11 14.14 -46.04
CA GLY A 79 -17.96 13.76 -47.16
C GLY A 79 -19.28 14.52 -47.28
N ALA A 80 -19.65 15.37 -46.31
CA ALA A 80 -20.91 16.09 -46.32
C ALA A 80 -20.89 17.28 -47.31
N GLN A 81 -22.00 17.50 -48.02
CA GLN A 81 -22.19 18.70 -48.86
C GLN A 81 -22.50 19.95 -48.03
N VAL A 82 -23.18 19.79 -46.89
CA VAL A 82 -23.49 20.87 -45.93
C VAL A 82 -23.22 20.35 -44.53
N ALA A 83 -22.33 21.02 -43.79
CA ALA A 83 -21.98 20.66 -42.43
C ALA A 83 -22.52 21.69 -41.42
N SER A 84 -22.97 21.21 -40.26
CA SER A 84 -23.39 22.09 -39.16
C SER A 84 -22.17 22.79 -38.54
N GLU A 85 -22.25 24.10 -38.34
CA GLU A 85 -21.18 24.88 -37.68
C GLU A 85 -20.85 24.32 -36.28
N ARG A 86 -21.89 24.07 -35.47
CA ARG A 86 -21.75 23.55 -34.11
C ARG A 86 -21.07 22.18 -34.09
N GLU A 87 -21.45 21.30 -35.00
CA GLU A 87 -20.88 19.96 -35.07
C GLU A 87 -19.43 20.00 -35.55
N SER A 88 -19.16 20.75 -36.63
CA SER A 88 -17.83 20.90 -37.21
C SER A 88 -16.85 21.44 -36.17
N ARG A 89 -17.22 22.52 -35.47
CA ARG A 89 -16.41 23.08 -34.37
C ARG A 89 -16.11 22.04 -33.29
N ARG A 90 -17.12 21.28 -32.84
CA ARG A 90 -16.94 20.26 -31.79
C ARG A 90 -15.98 19.15 -32.22
N VAL A 91 -16.06 18.72 -33.48
CA VAL A 91 -15.17 17.69 -34.04
C VAL A 91 -13.75 18.23 -34.16
N VAL A 92 -13.54 19.43 -34.71
CA VAL A 92 -12.22 20.08 -34.79
C VAL A 92 -11.59 20.21 -33.40
N LEU A 93 -12.31 20.74 -32.40
CA LEU A 93 -11.82 20.85 -31.02
C LEU A 93 -11.40 19.49 -30.44
N SER A 94 -12.08 18.41 -30.81
CA SER A 94 -11.73 17.06 -30.36
C SER A 94 -10.47 16.55 -31.04
N VAL A 95 -10.34 16.75 -32.36
CA VAL A 95 -9.13 16.40 -33.13
C VAL A 95 -7.91 17.19 -32.65
N LEU A 96 -8.05 18.49 -32.38
CA LEU A 96 -6.98 19.33 -31.81
C LEU A 96 -6.42 18.76 -30.50
N ARG A 97 -7.29 18.34 -29.58
CA ARG A 97 -6.86 17.71 -28.31
C ARG A 97 -6.08 16.41 -28.56
N TYR A 98 -6.46 15.63 -29.56
CA TYR A 98 -5.73 14.43 -29.94
C TYR A 98 -4.40 14.74 -30.63
N LEU A 99 -4.31 15.78 -31.45
CA LEU A 99 -3.04 16.22 -32.05
C LEU A 99 -2.04 16.72 -31.00
N ALA A 100 -2.51 17.54 -30.05
CA ALA A 100 -1.70 17.97 -28.91
C ALA A 100 -1.24 16.78 -28.05
N ARG A 101 -2.09 15.75 -27.89
CA ARG A 101 -1.68 14.48 -27.26
C ARG A 101 -0.60 13.76 -28.06
N LEU A 102 -0.78 13.64 -29.37
CA LEU A 102 0.10 12.85 -30.25
C LEU A 102 1.52 13.40 -30.29
N THR A 103 1.65 14.72 -30.19
CA THR A 103 2.94 15.42 -30.29
C THR A 103 3.62 15.66 -28.94
N GLY A 104 2.86 15.83 -27.85
CA GLY A 104 3.45 16.29 -26.58
C GLY A 104 3.13 15.48 -25.33
N ARG A 105 2.44 14.32 -25.43
CA ARG A 105 2.15 13.48 -24.26
C ARG A 105 2.77 12.07 -24.36
N PRO A 106 3.84 11.78 -23.61
CA PRO A 106 4.54 10.49 -23.67
C PRO A 106 3.81 9.33 -22.96
N THR A 107 2.66 9.56 -22.32
CA THR A 107 1.92 8.49 -21.62
C THR A 107 1.39 7.44 -22.62
N PRO A 108 1.85 6.17 -22.57
CA PRO A 108 1.47 5.16 -23.54
C PRO A 108 -0.04 4.94 -23.63
N ASN A 109 -0.56 4.98 -24.84
CA ASN A 109 -1.97 4.73 -25.15
C ASN A 109 -2.10 4.44 -26.64
N GLY A 110 -2.41 3.19 -27.00
CA GLY A 110 -2.57 2.82 -28.40
C GLY A 110 -1.34 3.17 -29.23
N LEU A 111 -1.54 4.00 -30.25
CA LEU A 111 -0.50 4.41 -31.20
C LEU A 111 0.04 5.83 -30.95
N PHE A 112 -0.38 6.52 -29.88
CA PHE A 112 0.09 7.87 -29.58
C PHE A 112 1.52 7.88 -29.02
N ALA A 113 1.80 6.95 -28.12
CA ALA A 113 3.06 6.84 -27.41
C ALA A 113 3.31 5.38 -27.05
N GLY A 114 4.58 4.99 -27.02
CA GLY A 114 5.02 3.63 -26.73
C GLY A 114 6.10 3.59 -25.67
N VAL A 115 6.67 2.40 -25.51
CA VAL A 115 7.70 2.10 -24.51
C VAL A 115 8.91 1.38 -25.12
N THR A 116 10.06 1.56 -24.50
CA THR A 116 11.24 0.72 -24.72
C THR A 116 12.00 0.50 -23.40
N ALA A 117 12.74 -0.60 -23.30
CA ALA A 117 13.70 -0.79 -22.23
C ALA A 117 14.99 -0.01 -22.57
N ALA A 118 15.62 0.56 -21.56
CA ALA A 118 16.86 1.32 -21.70
C ALA A 118 17.79 1.04 -20.53
N ARG A 119 19.04 1.48 -20.66
CA ARG A 119 20.10 1.24 -19.67
C ARG A 119 20.89 2.50 -19.33
N PHE A 120 21.59 2.46 -18.22
CA PHE A 120 22.55 3.49 -17.85
C PHE A 120 23.98 3.09 -18.26
N ASP A 121 24.74 4.04 -18.80
CA ASP A 121 26.18 3.88 -19.11
C ASP A 121 26.91 5.23 -18.94
N ALA A 122 28.21 5.29 -19.23
CA ALA A 122 28.98 6.54 -19.26
C ALA A 122 28.71 7.36 -20.54
N ASP A 123 28.56 6.67 -21.68
CA ASP A 123 28.38 7.29 -22.98
C ASP A 123 26.90 7.24 -23.39
N PRO A 124 26.18 8.38 -23.39
CA PRO A 124 24.79 8.39 -23.83
C PRO A 124 24.68 8.21 -25.34
N SER A 125 23.64 7.51 -25.76
CA SER A 125 23.31 7.30 -27.17
C SER A 125 21.80 7.13 -27.32
N GLN A 126 21.30 7.49 -28.50
CA GLN A 126 19.94 7.19 -28.91
C GLN A 126 19.96 6.68 -30.36
N ARG A 127 19.11 5.70 -30.66
CA ARG A 127 18.78 5.30 -32.04
C ARG A 127 17.27 5.21 -32.15
N TRP A 128 16.71 6.02 -33.02
CA TRP A 128 15.34 5.87 -33.49
C TRP A 128 15.30 5.04 -34.77
N GLY A 129 14.37 4.09 -34.86
CA GLY A 129 14.04 3.40 -36.10
C GLY A 129 12.53 3.37 -36.34
N ASP A 130 12.14 2.82 -37.50
CA ASP A 130 10.76 2.87 -37.98
C ASP A 130 9.98 1.57 -37.74
N ASP A 131 10.61 0.51 -37.19
CA ASP A 131 9.98 -0.80 -36.94
C ASP A 131 9.25 -0.86 -35.58
N HIS A 132 8.45 0.15 -35.28
CA HIS A 132 7.64 0.14 -34.05
C HIS A 132 6.70 -1.07 -34.05
N ARG A 133 6.64 -1.79 -32.93
CA ARG A 133 5.85 -3.02 -32.80
C ARG A 133 4.59 -2.74 -31.99
N ALA A 134 3.46 -2.72 -32.68
CA ALA A 134 2.15 -2.56 -32.08
C ALA A 134 1.59 -3.95 -31.72
N ASP A 135 1.47 -4.25 -30.42
CA ASP A 135 0.87 -5.49 -29.94
C ASP A 135 -0.62 -5.28 -29.70
N ALA A 136 -1.46 -5.83 -30.58
CA ALA A 136 -2.91 -5.70 -30.49
C ALA A 136 -3.52 -6.83 -29.65
N ALA A 137 -4.43 -6.45 -28.75
CA ALA A 137 -5.12 -7.36 -27.86
C ALA A 137 -6.62 -7.03 -27.78
N ALA A 138 -7.43 -8.00 -27.37
CA ALA A 138 -8.84 -7.79 -27.12
C ALA A 138 -9.07 -6.87 -25.91
N ASP A 139 -10.02 -5.94 -26.04
CA ASP A 139 -10.46 -5.10 -24.92
C ASP A 139 -11.02 -5.97 -23.78
N ALA A 140 -10.63 -5.61 -22.56
CA ALA A 140 -11.00 -6.38 -21.37
C ALA A 140 -12.51 -6.36 -21.08
N GLY A 141 -13.20 -5.26 -21.40
CA GLY A 141 -14.65 -5.15 -21.21
C GLY A 141 -15.41 -6.00 -22.23
N TRP A 142 -14.98 -5.98 -23.49
CA TRP A 142 -15.50 -6.88 -24.52
C TRP A 142 -15.28 -8.36 -24.16
N LEU A 143 -14.06 -8.72 -23.73
CA LEU A 143 -13.73 -10.10 -23.37
C LEU A 143 -14.58 -10.60 -22.19
N ALA A 144 -14.80 -9.76 -21.19
CA ALA A 144 -15.66 -10.09 -20.05
C ALA A 144 -17.12 -10.33 -20.47
N GLU A 145 -17.65 -9.56 -21.43
CA GLU A 145 -18.99 -9.77 -21.97
C GLU A 145 -19.10 -11.07 -22.79
N VAL A 146 -18.06 -11.41 -23.57
CA VAL A 146 -18.00 -12.70 -24.28
C VAL A 146 -18.01 -13.86 -23.29
N ILE A 147 -17.15 -13.84 -22.27
CA ILE A 147 -17.11 -14.89 -21.25
C ILE A 147 -18.46 -15.00 -20.53
N ARG A 148 -19.09 -13.88 -20.15
CA ARG A 148 -20.41 -13.89 -19.51
C ARG A 148 -21.49 -14.55 -20.38
N ARG A 149 -21.43 -14.39 -21.70
CA ARG A 149 -22.37 -15.04 -22.63
C ARG A 149 -22.11 -16.54 -22.74
N LEU A 150 -20.84 -16.95 -22.78
CA LEU A 150 -20.43 -18.36 -22.81
C LEU A 150 -20.81 -19.08 -21.51
N GLU A 151 -20.58 -18.47 -20.35
CA GLU A 151 -20.99 -18.98 -19.04
C GLU A 151 -22.53 -19.08 -18.90
N GLY A 152 -23.29 -18.33 -19.71
CA GLY A 152 -24.75 -18.38 -19.75
C GLY A 152 -25.34 -19.49 -20.63
N GLN A 153 -24.50 -20.23 -21.38
CA GLN A 153 -24.92 -21.31 -22.27
C GLN A 153 -24.70 -22.65 -21.56
N ALA A 154 -25.78 -23.39 -21.29
CA ALA A 154 -25.72 -24.62 -20.51
C ALA A 154 -24.79 -25.67 -21.16
N GLU A 155 -24.84 -25.81 -22.48
CA GLU A 155 -24.04 -26.77 -23.24
C GLU A 155 -22.53 -26.50 -23.16
N ILE A 156 -22.12 -25.26 -22.87
CA ILE A 156 -20.73 -24.89 -22.63
C ILE A 156 -20.41 -25.02 -21.15
N LEU A 157 -21.23 -24.42 -20.28
CA LEU A 157 -21.00 -24.36 -18.83
C LEU A 157 -20.80 -25.74 -18.21
N GLU A 158 -21.59 -26.73 -18.64
CA GLU A 158 -21.53 -28.12 -18.14
C GLU A 158 -20.21 -28.85 -18.45
N ARG A 159 -19.39 -28.29 -19.34
CA ARG A 159 -18.09 -28.84 -19.76
C ARG A 159 -16.90 -28.04 -19.22
N LEU A 160 -17.15 -26.96 -18.48
CA LEU A 160 -16.09 -26.11 -17.92
C LEU A 160 -15.51 -26.71 -16.64
N VAL A 161 -14.30 -26.28 -16.31
CA VAL A 161 -13.65 -26.57 -15.04
C VAL A 161 -13.90 -25.41 -14.08
N LEU A 162 -14.26 -25.74 -12.85
CA LEU A 162 -14.64 -24.79 -11.81
C LEU A 162 -13.65 -24.84 -10.64
N VAL A 163 -13.42 -23.69 -10.04
CA VAL A 163 -12.79 -23.57 -8.71
C VAL A 163 -13.60 -22.63 -7.83
N ALA A 164 -13.58 -22.85 -6.52
CA ALA A 164 -14.14 -21.93 -5.54
C ALA A 164 -13.33 -20.63 -5.55
N ASN A 165 -14.03 -19.50 -5.46
CA ASN A 165 -13.39 -18.21 -5.27
C ASN A 165 -12.59 -18.22 -3.95
N SER A 166 -11.27 -17.99 -4.06
CA SER A 166 -10.34 -18.07 -2.93
C SER A 166 -10.54 -17.02 -1.85
N THR A 167 -11.47 -16.08 -2.03
CA THR A 167 -11.76 -14.99 -1.09
C THR A 167 -13.14 -15.11 -0.43
N LEU A 168 -13.82 -16.25 -0.58
CA LEU A 168 -15.10 -16.48 0.07
C LEU A 168 -15.00 -16.41 1.60
N MET A 169 -16.01 -15.85 2.24
CA MET A 169 -16.13 -15.77 3.69
C MET A 169 -17.47 -16.35 4.15
N VAL A 170 -17.54 -16.82 5.40
CA VAL A 170 -18.78 -17.33 5.99
C VAL A 170 -19.17 -16.45 7.17
N ARG A 171 -20.40 -15.92 7.15
CA ARG A 171 -20.99 -15.07 8.19
C ARG A 171 -22.29 -15.71 8.68
N GLY A 172 -22.26 -16.38 9.84
CA GLY A 172 -23.38 -17.17 10.33
C GLY A 172 -23.79 -18.24 9.31
N GLU A 173 -25.04 -18.21 8.85
CA GLU A 173 -25.57 -19.12 7.82
C GLU A 173 -25.44 -18.56 6.39
N ARG A 174 -24.60 -17.54 6.18
CA ARG A 174 -24.41 -16.89 4.88
C ARG A 174 -23.01 -17.14 4.32
N LEU A 175 -22.94 -17.39 3.02
CA LEU A 175 -21.72 -17.37 2.24
C LEU A 175 -21.60 -15.99 1.60
N VAL A 176 -20.45 -15.35 1.78
CA VAL A 176 -20.19 -13.98 1.35
C VAL A 176 -19.14 -13.99 0.24
N VAL A 177 -19.50 -13.38 -0.89
CA VAL A 177 -18.53 -12.95 -1.92
C VAL A 177 -18.20 -11.50 -1.59
N PRO A 178 -16.98 -11.22 -1.08
CA PRO A 178 -16.69 -9.96 -0.36
C PRO A 178 -16.69 -8.71 -1.25
N TYR A 179 -16.54 -8.86 -2.57
CA TYR A 179 -16.53 -7.73 -3.47
C TYR A 179 -17.04 -8.09 -4.87
N GLN A 180 -18.09 -7.37 -5.27
CA GLN A 180 -18.55 -7.27 -6.65
C GLN A 180 -18.68 -5.80 -7.06
N PRO A 181 -18.52 -5.48 -8.35
CA PRO A 181 -18.70 -4.11 -8.82
C PRO A 181 -20.14 -3.64 -8.59
N THR A 182 -20.27 -2.44 -8.03
CA THR A 182 -21.50 -1.65 -8.09
C THR A 182 -21.19 -0.31 -8.73
N VAL A 183 -22.10 0.20 -9.57
CA VAL A 183 -21.96 1.54 -10.15
C VAL A 183 -22.97 2.47 -9.47
N ASN A 184 -22.48 3.56 -8.89
CA ASN A 184 -23.31 4.60 -8.30
C ASN A 184 -22.91 5.99 -8.84
N HIS A 185 -23.63 7.04 -8.41
CA HIS A 185 -23.37 8.42 -8.86
C HIS A 185 -21.95 8.95 -8.53
N ARG A 186 -21.23 8.28 -7.62
CA ARG A 186 -19.86 8.62 -7.20
C ARG A 186 -18.79 7.77 -7.90
N GLY A 187 -19.19 6.83 -8.77
CA GLY A 187 -18.31 5.95 -9.54
C GLY A 187 -18.54 4.46 -9.25
N THR A 188 -17.57 3.63 -9.66
CA THR A 188 -17.56 2.19 -9.34
C THR A 188 -17.12 1.99 -7.89
N GLY A 189 -17.91 1.25 -7.12
CA GLY A 189 -17.60 0.79 -5.76
C GLY A 189 -17.63 -0.73 -5.66
N ALA A 190 -17.37 -1.24 -4.46
CA ALA A 190 -17.51 -2.67 -4.13
C ALA A 190 -18.71 -2.90 -3.21
N VAL A 191 -19.44 -3.99 -3.46
CA VAL A 191 -20.51 -4.49 -2.58
C VAL A 191 -20.28 -5.96 -2.23
N GLU A 192 -20.75 -6.36 -1.07
CA GLU A 192 -20.83 -7.77 -0.69
C GLU A 192 -22.05 -8.43 -1.34
N VAL A 193 -21.90 -9.67 -1.79
CA VAL A 193 -23.02 -10.52 -2.21
C VAL A 193 -23.15 -11.68 -1.25
N GLU A 194 -24.33 -11.83 -0.66
CA GLU A 194 -24.61 -12.87 0.32
C GLU A 194 -25.59 -13.92 -0.21
N LEU A 195 -25.26 -15.20 0.00
CA LEU A 195 -26.12 -16.35 -0.30
C LEU A 195 -26.34 -17.17 0.98
N ARG A 196 -27.44 -17.92 1.08
CA ARG A 196 -27.58 -18.91 2.17
C ARG A 196 -26.55 -20.02 2.00
N TYR A 197 -25.84 -20.38 3.06
CA TYR A 197 -24.80 -21.41 3.04
C TYR A 197 -25.37 -22.80 3.38
N THR A 198 -26.31 -23.23 2.54
CA THR A 198 -27.02 -24.52 2.67
C THR A 198 -26.08 -25.71 2.45
N GLY A 199 -26.54 -26.92 2.79
CA GLY A 199 -25.80 -28.17 2.57
C GLY A 199 -25.25 -28.32 1.14
N PRO A 200 -26.08 -28.18 0.09
CA PRO A 200 -25.62 -28.26 -1.30
C PRO A 200 -24.57 -27.21 -1.69
N VAL A 201 -24.72 -25.96 -1.23
CA VAL A 201 -23.73 -24.89 -1.49
C VAL A 201 -22.40 -25.22 -0.80
N ARG A 202 -22.44 -25.74 0.43
CA ARG A 202 -21.24 -26.16 1.16
C ARG A 202 -20.52 -27.33 0.48
N ALA A 203 -21.27 -28.31 -0.02
CA ALA A 203 -20.72 -29.43 -0.79
C ALA A 203 -20.02 -28.93 -2.06
N ALA A 204 -20.67 -28.05 -2.83
CA ALA A 204 -20.09 -27.45 -4.04
C ALA A 204 -18.79 -26.68 -3.76
N VAL A 205 -18.78 -25.80 -2.76
CA VAL A 205 -17.58 -25.02 -2.38
C VAL A 205 -16.45 -25.93 -1.88
N ARG A 206 -16.77 -27.02 -1.17
CA ARG A 206 -15.77 -28.00 -0.71
C ARG A 206 -15.16 -28.77 -1.88
N ALA A 207 -15.99 -29.23 -2.82
CA ALA A 207 -15.56 -29.97 -4.01
C ALA A 207 -14.65 -29.09 -4.89
N ALA A 208 -14.99 -27.81 -5.03
CA ALA A 208 -14.27 -26.86 -5.86
C ALA A 208 -13.01 -26.26 -5.19
N ARG A 209 -12.48 -26.83 -4.11
CA ARG A 209 -11.21 -26.36 -3.51
C ARG A 209 -10.03 -26.54 -4.46
N THR A 210 -10.08 -27.57 -5.29
CA THR A 210 -9.23 -27.80 -6.44
C THR A 210 -10.07 -27.71 -7.71
N PRO A 211 -9.46 -27.46 -8.89
CA PRO A 211 -10.20 -27.47 -10.14
C PRO A 211 -10.96 -28.78 -10.34
N ILE A 212 -12.24 -28.69 -10.69
CA ILE A 212 -13.14 -29.83 -10.90
C ILE A 212 -14.05 -29.56 -12.10
N PRO A 213 -14.24 -30.52 -13.02
CA PRO A 213 -15.24 -30.40 -14.09
C PRO A 213 -16.65 -30.16 -13.54
N PHE A 214 -17.45 -29.37 -14.24
CA PHE A 214 -18.82 -29.06 -13.82
C PHE A 214 -19.66 -30.32 -13.61
N ASP A 215 -19.61 -31.27 -14.55
CA ASP A 215 -20.37 -32.51 -14.48
C ASP A 215 -19.98 -33.38 -13.27
N ASP A 216 -18.68 -33.52 -13.00
CA ASP A 216 -18.17 -34.23 -11.81
C ASP A 216 -18.66 -33.56 -10.52
N MET A 217 -18.64 -32.22 -10.47
CA MET A 217 -19.18 -31.48 -9.33
C MET A 217 -20.68 -31.72 -9.18
N ARG A 218 -21.44 -31.71 -10.27
CA ARG A 218 -22.88 -31.98 -10.26
C ARG A 218 -23.16 -33.37 -9.70
N GLU A 219 -22.43 -34.39 -10.15
CA GLU A 219 -22.55 -35.75 -9.64
C GLU A 219 -22.21 -35.85 -8.16
N GLN A 220 -21.12 -35.22 -7.72
CA GLN A 220 -20.70 -35.23 -6.32
C GLN A 220 -21.75 -34.57 -5.40
N VAL A 221 -22.28 -33.42 -5.80
CA VAL A 221 -23.34 -32.75 -5.03
C VAL A 221 -24.63 -33.56 -5.06
N GLN A 222 -24.99 -34.13 -6.22
CA GLN A 222 -26.19 -34.97 -6.37
C GLN A 222 -26.11 -36.24 -5.51
N ALA A 223 -24.94 -36.86 -5.38
CA ALA A 223 -24.72 -38.04 -4.55
C ALA A 223 -24.96 -37.77 -3.05
N GLU A 224 -24.63 -36.57 -2.57
CA GLU A 224 -24.91 -36.16 -1.19
C GLU A 224 -26.38 -35.78 -0.95
N PHE A 225 -27.12 -35.44 -2.02
CA PHE A 225 -28.52 -34.99 -1.95
C PHE A 225 -29.42 -35.72 -2.97
N PRO A 226 -29.55 -37.06 -2.90
CA PRO A 226 -30.14 -37.88 -3.95
C PRO A 226 -31.62 -37.62 -4.22
N SER A 227 -32.35 -37.04 -3.27
CA SER A 227 -33.76 -36.65 -3.41
C SER A 227 -33.98 -35.37 -4.23
N THR A 228 -32.91 -34.64 -4.58
CA THR A 228 -32.99 -33.40 -5.36
C THR A 228 -32.96 -33.73 -6.86
N ALA A 229 -33.76 -33.06 -7.69
CA ALA A 229 -33.67 -33.24 -9.14
C ALA A 229 -32.35 -32.70 -9.69
N GLY A 230 -31.69 -33.44 -10.60
CA GLY A 230 -30.39 -33.03 -11.17
C GLY A 230 -30.41 -31.64 -11.83
N SER A 231 -31.52 -31.27 -12.48
CA SER A 231 -31.72 -29.94 -13.04
C SER A 231 -31.69 -28.81 -12.00
N THR A 232 -32.12 -29.11 -10.75
CA THR A 232 -32.04 -28.17 -9.63
C THR A 232 -30.59 -27.99 -9.16
N VAL A 233 -29.80 -29.07 -9.15
CA VAL A 233 -28.36 -29.00 -8.85
C VAL A 233 -27.62 -28.21 -9.93
N THR A 234 -27.88 -28.47 -11.22
CA THR A 234 -27.33 -27.66 -12.33
C THR A 234 -27.67 -26.18 -12.18
N GLY A 235 -28.95 -25.85 -11.91
CA GLY A 235 -29.38 -24.47 -11.71
C GLY A 235 -28.73 -23.80 -10.50
N LEU A 236 -28.48 -24.55 -9.42
CA LEU A 236 -27.70 -24.09 -8.28
C LEU A 236 -26.26 -23.75 -8.68
N LEU A 237 -25.54 -24.68 -9.32
CA LEU A 237 -24.15 -24.48 -9.72
C LEU A 237 -24.01 -23.31 -10.71
N ALA A 238 -24.91 -23.18 -11.67
CA ALA A 238 -24.97 -22.03 -12.57
C ALA A 238 -25.17 -20.70 -11.82
N THR A 239 -26.01 -20.69 -10.79
CA THR A 239 -26.17 -19.52 -9.92
C THR A 239 -24.88 -19.21 -9.16
N LEU A 240 -24.14 -20.22 -8.68
CA LEU A 240 -22.87 -20.02 -7.98
C LEU A 240 -21.79 -19.43 -8.91
N VAL A 241 -21.75 -19.84 -10.18
CA VAL A 241 -20.88 -19.24 -11.21
C VAL A 241 -21.30 -17.78 -11.49
N ALA A 242 -22.59 -17.54 -11.74
CA ALA A 242 -23.11 -16.20 -12.02
C ALA A 242 -22.89 -15.21 -10.86
N ARG A 243 -22.83 -15.71 -9.62
CA ARG A 243 -22.53 -14.92 -8.42
C ARG A 243 -21.07 -14.94 -8.01
N ARG A 244 -20.15 -15.46 -8.84
CA ARG A 244 -18.70 -15.51 -8.57
C ARG A 244 -18.32 -16.22 -7.27
N VAL A 245 -19.17 -17.16 -6.83
CA VAL A 245 -18.82 -18.15 -5.81
C VAL A 245 -17.90 -19.20 -6.41
N LEU A 246 -18.22 -19.63 -7.64
CA LEU A 246 -17.37 -20.46 -8.47
C LEU A 246 -16.81 -19.61 -9.61
N VAL A 247 -15.57 -19.87 -9.99
CA VAL A 247 -14.86 -19.23 -11.10
C VAL A 247 -14.57 -20.30 -12.14
N THR A 248 -14.89 -20.03 -13.41
CA THR A 248 -14.63 -20.94 -14.53
C THR A 248 -13.22 -20.76 -15.07
N ASN A 249 -12.67 -21.80 -15.71
CA ASN A 249 -11.39 -21.77 -16.42
C ASN A 249 -11.35 -20.77 -17.59
N LEU A 250 -12.49 -20.27 -18.08
CA LEU A 250 -12.54 -19.24 -19.13
C LEU A 250 -11.90 -17.91 -18.70
N HIS A 251 -11.80 -17.65 -17.39
CA HIS A 251 -11.20 -16.44 -16.85
C HIS A 251 -9.67 -16.56 -16.76
N ALA A 252 -8.97 -15.97 -17.73
CA ALA A 252 -7.52 -15.85 -17.71
C ALA A 252 -7.03 -15.08 -16.47
N PRO A 253 -6.13 -15.65 -15.64
CA PRO A 253 -5.51 -14.95 -14.51
C PRO A 253 -4.84 -13.64 -14.94
N SER A 254 -4.68 -12.66 -14.05
CA SER A 254 -4.03 -11.38 -14.38
C SER A 254 -2.54 -11.53 -14.72
N THR A 255 -1.92 -12.67 -14.41
CA THR A 255 -0.56 -13.00 -14.88
C THR A 255 -0.48 -13.47 -16.34
N GLU A 256 -1.62 -13.62 -17.03
CA GLU A 256 -1.72 -14.02 -18.44
C GLU A 256 -2.03 -12.78 -19.29
N PRO A 257 -1.04 -12.19 -19.98
CA PRO A 257 -1.28 -11.06 -20.88
C PRO A 257 -2.14 -11.44 -22.09
N ASP A 258 -2.01 -12.66 -22.63
CA ASP A 258 -2.79 -13.13 -23.79
C ASP A 258 -4.12 -13.77 -23.34
N ALA A 259 -5.01 -12.92 -22.82
CA ALA A 259 -6.28 -13.37 -22.27
C ALA A 259 -7.25 -13.95 -23.32
N LEU A 260 -7.20 -13.47 -24.56
CA LEU A 260 -8.01 -14.03 -25.65
C LEU A 260 -7.47 -15.40 -26.08
N GLY A 261 -6.15 -15.54 -26.23
CA GLY A 261 -5.55 -16.84 -26.54
C GLY A 261 -5.81 -17.86 -25.43
N HIS A 262 -5.80 -17.44 -24.16
CA HIS A 262 -6.25 -18.28 -23.05
C HIS A 262 -7.70 -18.75 -23.24
N LEU A 263 -8.63 -17.83 -23.49
CA LEU A 263 -10.04 -18.18 -23.73
C LEU A 263 -10.20 -19.18 -24.88
N VAL A 264 -9.48 -18.98 -26.00
CA VAL A 264 -9.52 -19.88 -27.16
C VAL A 264 -9.01 -21.28 -26.79
N ARG A 265 -7.89 -21.38 -26.06
CA ARG A 265 -7.34 -22.67 -25.60
C ARG A 265 -8.33 -23.43 -24.71
N GLU A 266 -8.96 -22.74 -23.75
CA GLU A 266 -9.92 -23.36 -22.85
C GLU A 266 -11.20 -23.78 -23.60
N LEU A 267 -11.72 -22.95 -24.51
CA LEU A 267 -12.91 -23.30 -25.31
C LEU A 267 -12.66 -24.49 -26.25
N ALA A 268 -11.45 -24.65 -26.76
CA ALA A 268 -11.12 -25.81 -27.59
C ALA A 268 -11.29 -27.15 -26.82
N THR A 269 -11.12 -27.14 -25.49
CA THR A 269 -11.31 -28.34 -24.65
C THR A 269 -12.77 -28.74 -24.45
N VAL A 270 -13.71 -27.80 -24.67
CA VAL A 270 -15.17 -28.05 -24.55
C VAL A 270 -15.67 -28.96 -25.68
N GLY A 271 -15.00 -28.97 -26.84
CA GLY A 271 -15.34 -29.79 -27.99
C GLY A 271 -16.54 -29.26 -28.79
N GLU A 272 -17.36 -30.17 -29.34
CA GLU A 272 -18.38 -29.86 -30.35
C GLU A 272 -19.31 -28.69 -29.97
N ALA A 273 -19.72 -28.60 -28.69
CA ALA A 273 -20.65 -27.59 -28.18
C ALA A 273 -20.14 -26.13 -28.30
N ALA A 274 -18.82 -25.93 -28.40
CA ALA A 274 -18.20 -24.62 -28.53
C ALA A 274 -17.58 -24.36 -29.91
N THR A 275 -17.63 -25.32 -30.85
CA THR A 275 -16.84 -25.30 -32.11
C THR A 275 -16.97 -23.99 -32.89
N GLU A 276 -18.20 -23.56 -33.21
CA GLU A 276 -18.44 -22.34 -34.00
C GLU A 276 -17.90 -21.08 -33.30
N ARG A 277 -18.13 -20.98 -31.99
CA ARG A 277 -17.69 -19.86 -31.15
C ARG A 277 -16.17 -19.86 -31.02
N CYS A 278 -15.56 -21.03 -30.82
CA CYS A 278 -14.13 -21.24 -30.76
C CYS A 278 -13.44 -20.87 -32.08
N MET A 279 -13.99 -21.30 -33.23
CA MET A 279 -13.47 -20.93 -34.55
C MET A 279 -13.49 -19.41 -34.74
N THR A 280 -14.62 -18.77 -34.45
CA THR A 280 -14.73 -17.30 -34.61
C THR A 280 -13.75 -16.55 -33.71
N LEU A 281 -13.60 -16.98 -32.45
CA LEU A 281 -12.64 -16.37 -31.51
C LEU A 281 -11.19 -16.66 -31.91
N ASN A 282 -10.91 -17.85 -32.46
CA ASN A 282 -9.59 -18.19 -32.99
C ASN A 282 -9.25 -17.33 -34.21
N ASP A 283 -10.18 -17.11 -35.13
CA ASP A 283 -9.98 -16.24 -36.29
C ASP A 283 -9.63 -14.81 -35.85
N ILE A 284 -10.36 -14.27 -34.86
CA ILE A 284 -10.07 -12.96 -34.27
C ILE A 284 -8.68 -12.97 -33.63
N HIS A 285 -8.35 -13.99 -32.84
CA HIS A 285 -7.04 -14.12 -32.22
C HIS A 285 -5.90 -14.18 -33.25
N ASP A 286 -6.07 -14.93 -34.34
CA ASP A 286 -5.12 -15.02 -35.44
C ASP A 286 -4.99 -13.72 -36.21
N MET A 287 -6.05 -12.92 -36.35
CA MET A 287 -5.97 -11.57 -36.90
C MET A 287 -5.14 -10.63 -36.01
N LEU A 288 -5.35 -10.68 -34.68
CA LEU A 288 -4.57 -9.88 -33.72
C LEU A 288 -3.10 -10.35 -33.63
N ARG A 289 -2.82 -11.64 -33.75
CA ARG A 289 -1.45 -12.16 -33.81
C ARG A 289 -0.74 -11.80 -35.11
N ARG A 290 -1.43 -11.87 -36.25
CA ARG A 290 -0.87 -11.42 -37.54
C ARG A 290 -0.59 -9.94 -37.54
N HIS A 291 -1.45 -9.14 -36.90
CA HIS A 291 -1.27 -7.70 -36.76
C HIS A 291 0.12 -7.36 -36.18
N ARG A 292 0.52 -8.03 -35.11
CA ARG A 292 1.83 -7.85 -34.46
C ARG A 292 3.02 -7.94 -35.43
N ASN A 293 2.96 -8.86 -36.40
CA ASN A 293 4.07 -9.17 -37.31
C ASN A 293 3.88 -8.58 -38.73
N SER A 294 2.78 -7.88 -38.99
CA SER A 294 2.48 -7.33 -40.32
C SER A 294 3.09 -5.94 -40.53
N PRO A 295 3.31 -5.49 -41.77
CA PRO A 295 3.64 -4.08 -42.07
C PRO A 295 2.54 -3.11 -41.66
N ALA A 296 2.87 -1.81 -41.51
CA ALA A 296 1.96 -0.77 -41.02
C ALA A 296 0.61 -0.70 -41.78
N GLU A 297 0.65 -0.74 -43.13
CA GLU A 297 -0.57 -0.67 -43.96
C GLU A 297 -1.55 -1.84 -43.70
N ALA A 298 -1.01 -3.04 -43.51
CA ALA A 298 -1.79 -4.24 -43.24
C ALA A 298 -2.34 -4.25 -41.79
N ARG A 299 -1.60 -3.66 -40.84
CA ARG A 299 -2.02 -3.54 -39.43
C ARG A 299 -3.35 -2.81 -39.29
N ARG A 300 -3.56 -1.71 -40.01
CA ARG A 300 -4.82 -0.97 -39.97
C ARG A 300 -6.02 -1.84 -40.36
N ARG A 301 -5.92 -2.52 -41.51
CA ARG A 301 -6.99 -3.40 -42.01
C ARG A 301 -7.29 -4.52 -41.01
N LEU A 302 -6.26 -5.19 -40.50
CA LEU A 302 -6.41 -6.25 -39.50
C LEU A 302 -7.11 -5.78 -38.23
N ARG A 303 -6.79 -4.57 -37.72
CA ARG A 303 -7.50 -4.00 -36.56
C ARG A 303 -8.97 -3.73 -36.85
N THR A 304 -9.27 -3.12 -38.00
CA THR A 304 -10.65 -2.81 -38.40
C THR A 304 -11.47 -4.08 -38.58
N ASP A 305 -10.93 -5.07 -39.28
CA ASP A 305 -11.60 -6.33 -39.53
C ASP A 305 -11.82 -7.09 -38.21
N ALA A 306 -10.82 -7.10 -37.31
CA ALA A 306 -10.95 -7.72 -35.99
C ALA A 306 -12.03 -7.00 -35.17
N ALA A 307 -12.02 -5.66 -35.14
CA ALA A 307 -13.01 -4.88 -34.41
C ALA A 307 -14.45 -5.10 -34.95
N ALA A 308 -14.61 -5.24 -36.27
CA ALA A 308 -15.89 -5.56 -36.88
C ALA A 308 -16.38 -6.97 -36.49
N SER A 309 -15.50 -7.98 -36.53
CA SER A 309 -15.81 -9.34 -36.07
C SER A 309 -16.16 -9.39 -34.59
N MET A 310 -15.41 -8.69 -33.76
CA MET A 310 -15.66 -8.59 -32.31
C MET A 310 -17.00 -7.91 -32.01
N SER A 311 -17.34 -6.84 -32.74
CA SER A 311 -18.60 -6.12 -32.56
C SER A 311 -19.83 -6.95 -32.93
N ARG A 312 -19.69 -7.91 -33.87
CA ARG A 312 -20.75 -8.88 -34.19
C ARG A 312 -20.97 -9.90 -33.07
N LEU A 313 -19.92 -10.30 -32.37
CA LEU A 313 -19.99 -11.28 -31.27
C LEU A 313 -20.60 -10.68 -29.99
N ALA A 314 -20.15 -9.48 -29.62
CA ALA A 314 -20.59 -8.81 -28.41
C ALA A 314 -20.50 -7.28 -28.53
N PRO A 315 -21.48 -6.55 -27.95
CA PRO A 315 -21.43 -5.10 -27.92
C PRO A 315 -20.26 -4.63 -27.05
N SER A 316 -19.59 -3.56 -27.47
CA SER A 316 -18.59 -2.85 -26.68
C SER A 316 -18.92 -1.36 -26.60
N ARG A 317 -18.65 -0.74 -25.46
CA ARG A 317 -18.79 0.71 -25.28
C ARG A 317 -17.61 1.50 -25.86
N ARG A 318 -16.48 0.83 -26.08
CA ARG A 318 -15.22 1.40 -26.60
C ARG A 318 -14.76 0.56 -27.80
N SER A 319 -13.65 0.94 -28.42
CA SER A 319 -12.98 0.04 -29.37
C SER A 319 -12.78 -1.33 -28.71
N PRO A 320 -13.23 -2.44 -29.34
CA PRO A 320 -13.00 -3.78 -28.81
C PRO A 320 -11.54 -4.24 -28.98
N VAL A 321 -10.71 -3.45 -29.68
CA VAL A 321 -9.27 -3.70 -29.86
C VAL A 321 -8.48 -2.65 -29.09
N THR A 322 -7.48 -3.12 -28.35
CA THR A 322 -6.49 -2.30 -27.64
C THR A 322 -5.11 -2.56 -28.21
N VAL A 323 -4.19 -1.61 -28.05
CA VAL A 323 -2.80 -1.74 -28.51
C VAL A 323 -1.86 -1.21 -27.45
N ASP A 324 -0.80 -1.97 -27.18
CA ASP A 324 0.41 -1.47 -26.52
C ASP A 324 1.54 -1.39 -27.56
N LEU A 325 2.29 -0.29 -27.56
CA LEU A 325 3.30 0.00 -28.57
C LEU A 325 4.70 -0.16 -27.97
N ARG A 326 5.49 -1.09 -28.50
CA ARG A 326 6.94 -1.13 -28.30
C ARG A 326 7.61 -0.26 -29.35
N LEU A 327 8.35 0.75 -28.91
CA LEU A 327 9.10 1.62 -29.80
C LEU A 327 10.34 0.88 -30.32
N ASP A 328 10.65 1.10 -31.59
CA ASP A 328 11.96 0.77 -32.16
C ASP A 328 12.94 1.89 -31.76
N LEU A 329 13.33 1.83 -30.50
CA LEU A 329 14.11 2.85 -29.83
C LEU A 329 15.13 2.19 -28.91
N ASP A 330 16.41 2.47 -29.16
CA ASP A 330 17.51 2.11 -28.26
C ASP A 330 18.01 3.36 -27.56
N VAL A 331 17.95 3.37 -26.23
CA VAL A 331 18.39 4.52 -25.42
C VAL A 331 19.40 4.08 -24.36
N VAL A 332 20.48 4.84 -24.28
CA VAL A 332 21.47 4.76 -23.21
C VAL A 332 21.56 6.14 -22.57
N LEU A 333 21.27 6.22 -21.27
CA LEU A 333 21.39 7.46 -20.51
C LEU A 333 22.67 7.47 -19.66
N PRO A 334 23.26 8.65 -19.38
CA PRO A 334 24.42 8.73 -18.52
C PRO A 334 24.06 8.25 -17.11
N SER A 335 24.99 7.59 -16.43
CA SER A 335 24.87 7.21 -15.01
C SER A 335 24.61 8.41 -14.09
N ALA A 336 24.91 9.63 -14.55
CA ALA A 336 24.54 10.86 -13.84
C ALA A 336 23.01 11.05 -13.71
N VAL A 337 22.23 10.62 -14.70
CA VAL A 337 20.75 10.67 -14.64
C VAL A 337 20.23 9.74 -13.55
N ALA A 338 20.78 8.52 -13.45
CA ALA A 338 20.44 7.59 -12.37
C ALA A 338 20.75 8.21 -10.99
N ARG A 339 21.93 8.80 -10.81
CA ARG A 339 22.31 9.46 -9.54
C ARG A 339 21.40 10.65 -9.19
N GLU A 340 20.97 11.44 -10.17
CA GLU A 340 20.00 12.50 -9.92
C GLU A 340 18.60 11.95 -9.58
N ALA A 341 18.19 10.81 -10.17
CA ALA A 341 16.95 10.13 -9.77
C ALA A 341 17.03 9.58 -8.33
N GLU A 342 18.18 9.03 -7.93
CA GLU A 342 18.44 8.54 -6.56
C GLU A 342 18.37 9.70 -5.55
N ARG A 343 18.98 10.85 -5.90
CA ARG A 343 18.91 12.09 -5.12
C ARG A 343 17.49 12.64 -5.05
N ALA A 344 16.75 12.64 -6.15
CA ALA A 344 15.37 13.08 -6.20
C ALA A 344 14.48 12.26 -5.26
N ALA A 345 14.59 10.92 -5.30
CA ALA A 345 13.86 10.03 -4.41
C ALA A 345 14.20 10.28 -2.93
N LEU A 346 15.48 10.51 -2.60
CA LEU A 346 15.90 10.83 -1.24
C LEU A 346 15.34 12.18 -0.77
N VAL A 347 15.42 13.23 -1.59
CA VAL A 347 14.90 14.56 -1.25
C VAL A 347 13.39 14.53 -1.10
N LEU A 348 12.66 13.83 -1.97
CA LEU A 348 11.22 13.63 -1.83
C LEU A 348 10.86 12.84 -0.57
N ALA A 349 11.65 11.84 -0.19
CA ALA A 349 11.47 11.13 1.07
C ALA A 349 11.66 12.03 2.30
N ARG A 350 12.63 12.96 2.27
CA ARG A 350 12.80 13.97 3.34
C ARG A 350 11.67 15.00 3.39
N LEU A 351 11.14 15.37 2.23
CA LEU A 351 10.10 16.39 2.06
C LEU A 351 8.67 15.82 2.11
N THR A 352 8.51 14.53 2.39
CA THR A 352 7.19 13.87 2.44
C THR A 352 6.28 14.53 3.47
N SER A 353 5.00 14.70 3.13
CA SER A 353 3.96 15.10 4.07
C SER A 353 3.50 13.94 4.97
N ARG A 354 3.97 12.71 4.72
CA ARG A 354 3.57 11.47 5.41
C ARG A 354 4.80 10.64 5.77
N ALA A 355 5.54 11.13 6.77
CA ALA A 355 6.75 10.50 7.29
C ALA A 355 6.50 9.22 8.11
N SER A 356 5.24 8.96 8.48
CA SER A 356 4.81 7.82 9.30
C SER A 356 3.48 7.26 8.82
N SER A 357 3.01 6.19 9.46
CA SER A 357 1.69 5.59 9.17
C SER A 357 0.57 6.62 9.23
N THR A 358 -0.38 6.51 8.30
CA THR A 358 -1.60 7.32 8.34
C THR A 358 -2.44 7.00 9.58
N ALA A 359 -3.32 7.92 9.99
CA ALA A 359 -4.19 7.72 11.15
C ALA A 359 -5.05 6.45 11.04
N ALA A 360 -5.54 6.14 9.84
CA ALA A 360 -6.33 4.93 9.57
C ALA A 360 -5.51 3.64 9.79
N TRP A 361 -4.26 3.62 9.31
CA TRP A 361 -3.38 2.46 9.50
C TRP A 361 -2.85 2.35 10.94
N ALA A 362 -2.60 3.47 11.61
CA ALA A 362 -2.25 3.50 13.03
C ALA A 362 -3.39 2.98 13.91
N ASP A 363 -4.64 3.36 13.63
CA ASP A 363 -5.82 2.80 14.30
C ASP A 363 -5.97 1.29 14.02
N PHE A 364 -5.80 0.86 12.76
CA PHE A 364 -5.91 -0.54 12.40
C PHE A 364 -4.85 -1.41 13.10
N HIS A 365 -3.59 -0.97 13.13
CA HIS A 365 -2.51 -1.62 13.90
C HIS A 365 -2.82 -1.63 15.41
N ARG A 366 -3.30 -0.52 15.97
CA ARG A 366 -3.70 -0.45 17.38
C ARG A 366 -4.80 -1.46 17.71
N ARG A 367 -5.87 -1.54 16.90
CA ARG A 367 -6.96 -2.51 17.10
C ARG A 367 -6.45 -3.95 17.02
N PHE A 368 -5.58 -4.25 16.05
CA PHE A 368 -4.92 -5.56 15.96
C PHE A 368 -4.10 -5.87 17.21
N TYR A 369 -3.21 -4.95 17.59
CA TYR A 369 -2.32 -5.10 18.74
C TYR A 369 -3.10 -5.30 20.04
N GLN A 370 -4.14 -4.50 20.27
CA GLN A 370 -4.95 -4.59 21.49
C GLN A 370 -5.73 -5.90 21.60
N ARG A 371 -6.18 -6.45 20.46
CA ARG A 371 -7.00 -7.66 20.42
C ARG A 371 -6.17 -8.94 20.44
N PHE A 372 -5.08 -9.00 19.67
CA PHE A 372 -4.32 -10.24 19.44
C PHE A 372 -2.90 -10.21 20.04
N GLY A 373 -2.35 -9.03 20.30
CA GLY A 373 -0.99 -8.87 20.77
C GLY A 373 0.07 -9.15 19.70
N THR A 374 1.33 -8.92 20.06
CA THR A 374 2.47 -9.12 19.16
C THR A 374 2.71 -10.59 18.87
N GLY A 375 3.10 -10.90 17.64
CA GLY A 375 3.48 -12.26 17.25
C GLY A 375 2.31 -13.24 17.07
N ALA A 376 1.08 -12.86 17.39
CA ALA A 376 -0.10 -13.63 16.98
C ALA A 376 -0.19 -13.64 15.43
N GLN A 377 -0.57 -14.77 14.85
CA GLN A 377 -0.82 -14.89 13.41
C GLN A 377 -2.31 -15.10 13.20
N VAL A 378 -3.01 -14.06 12.74
CA VAL A 378 -4.46 -14.13 12.53
C VAL A 378 -4.73 -14.34 11.05
N PRO A 379 -5.47 -15.38 10.63
CA PRO A 379 -5.76 -15.64 9.21
C PRO A 379 -6.34 -14.40 8.52
N LEU A 380 -5.87 -14.10 7.31
CA LEU A 380 -6.13 -12.82 6.64
C LEU A 380 -7.63 -12.48 6.57
N LEU A 381 -8.46 -13.44 6.17
CA LEU A 381 -9.90 -13.25 6.07
C LEU A 381 -10.59 -13.09 7.44
N GLU A 382 -10.03 -13.68 8.50
CA GLU A 382 -10.56 -13.55 9.86
C GLU A 382 -10.20 -12.19 10.49
N VAL A 383 -9.09 -11.56 10.07
CA VAL A 383 -8.74 -10.20 10.49
C VAL A 383 -9.80 -9.20 10.06
N ILE A 384 -10.21 -9.27 8.79
CA ILE A 384 -11.17 -8.34 8.19
C ILE A 384 -12.63 -8.72 8.42
N ALA A 385 -12.89 -9.90 8.99
CA ALA A 385 -14.24 -10.31 9.37
C ALA A 385 -14.77 -9.45 10.54
N ASP A 386 -16.10 -9.43 10.69
CA ASP A 386 -16.78 -8.73 11.78
C ASP A 386 -16.36 -9.30 13.16
N SER A 387 -16.06 -10.60 13.22
CA SER A 387 -15.53 -11.25 14.41
C SER A 387 -14.07 -10.89 14.71
N GLY A 388 -13.34 -10.32 13.74
CA GLY A 388 -11.96 -9.85 13.87
C GLY A 388 -11.87 -8.38 14.23
N ILE A 389 -11.16 -7.61 13.43
CA ILE A 389 -11.07 -6.15 13.57
C ILE A 389 -11.69 -5.41 12.39
N GLY A 390 -12.35 -6.08 11.43
CA GLY A 390 -12.98 -5.41 10.29
C GLY A 390 -11.99 -4.73 9.34
N TRP A 391 -12.46 -3.82 8.50
CA TRP A 391 -11.62 -3.10 7.55
C TRP A 391 -10.92 -1.88 8.17
N PRO A 392 -9.76 -1.43 7.63
CA PRO A 392 -9.20 -0.12 7.93
C PRO A 392 -10.15 1.01 7.47
N ASP A 393 -10.11 2.15 8.16
CA ASP A 393 -10.94 3.30 7.78
C ASP A 393 -10.66 3.78 6.35
N GLY A 394 -11.72 4.12 5.62
CA GLY A 394 -11.64 4.53 4.20
C GLY A 394 -11.67 3.36 3.21
N TYR A 395 -11.97 2.15 3.69
CA TYR A 395 -12.38 1.00 2.86
C TYR A 395 -13.91 0.98 2.72
N PRO A 396 -14.46 0.34 1.66
CA PRO A 396 -15.89 0.17 1.50
C PRO A 396 -16.56 -0.43 2.75
N GLY A 397 -17.71 0.10 3.16
CA GLY A 397 -18.44 -0.35 4.35
C GLY A 397 -18.01 0.28 5.67
N THR A 398 -16.93 1.07 5.72
CA THR A 398 -16.50 1.76 6.94
C THR A 398 -17.16 3.13 7.12
N SER A 399 -17.49 3.50 8.36
CA SER A 399 -18.09 4.81 8.71
C SER A 399 -17.08 5.81 9.27
N GLY A 400 -15.78 5.56 9.08
CA GLY A 400 -14.70 6.39 9.63
C GLY A 400 -14.87 7.87 9.29
N VAL A 401 -14.75 8.72 10.30
CA VAL A 401 -14.81 10.18 10.13
C VAL A 401 -13.55 10.61 9.39
N VAL A 402 -13.71 11.20 8.20
CA VAL A 402 -12.61 11.86 7.50
C VAL A 402 -12.14 13.03 8.38
N THR A 403 -11.07 12.82 9.13
CA THR A 403 -10.46 13.89 9.92
C THR A 403 -9.86 14.89 8.94
N ARG A 404 -10.23 16.16 9.04
CA ARG A 404 -9.56 17.20 8.24
C ARG A 404 -8.07 17.18 8.62
N PRO A 405 -7.14 17.14 7.65
CA PRO A 405 -5.73 17.24 7.97
C PRO A 405 -5.50 18.54 8.74
N GLN A 406 -4.86 18.43 9.90
CA GLN A 406 -4.43 19.60 10.67
C GLN A 406 -3.29 20.28 9.90
N GLN A 407 -3.27 21.61 9.90
CA GLN A 407 -2.15 22.36 9.32
C GLN A 407 -0.88 22.01 10.08
N THR A 408 0.16 21.62 9.33
CA THR A 408 1.47 21.28 9.88
C THR A 408 2.40 22.49 9.83
N PRO A 409 3.48 22.53 10.64
CA PRO A 409 4.53 23.54 10.49
C PRO A 409 5.12 23.58 9.07
N ARG A 410 5.16 22.44 8.38
CA ARG A 410 5.53 22.34 6.96
C ARG A 410 4.56 23.11 6.06
N ASP A 411 3.24 22.99 6.28
CA ASP A 411 2.24 23.74 5.51
C ASP A 411 2.39 25.25 5.65
N GLU A 412 2.59 25.73 6.89
CA GLU A 412 2.83 27.15 7.16
C GLU A 412 4.08 27.64 6.44
N ARG A 413 5.16 26.86 6.49
CA ARG A 413 6.42 27.20 5.81
C ARG A 413 6.26 27.23 4.28
N LEU A 414 5.52 26.29 3.70
CA LEU A 414 5.24 26.26 2.26
C LEU A 414 4.35 27.41 1.79
N LEU A 415 3.34 27.78 2.58
CA LEU A 415 2.51 28.96 2.33
C LEU A 415 3.38 30.23 2.32
N ALA A 416 4.23 30.40 3.33
CA ALA A 416 5.16 31.53 3.40
C ALA A 416 6.15 31.55 2.23
N LEU A 417 6.69 30.38 1.85
CA LEU A 417 7.61 30.23 0.72
C LEU A 417 6.95 30.65 -0.61
N ALA A 418 5.75 30.12 -0.89
CA ALA A 418 5.02 30.43 -2.10
C ALA A 418 4.59 31.90 -2.15
N GLN A 419 4.15 32.45 -1.02
CA GLN A 419 3.75 33.86 -0.93
C GLN A 419 4.94 34.80 -1.13
N ALA A 420 6.08 34.55 -0.49
CA ALA A 420 7.29 35.35 -0.67
C ALA A 420 7.75 35.32 -2.13
N ALA A 421 7.82 34.14 -2.76
CA ALA A 421 8.16 34.01 -4.17
C ALA A 421 7.21 34.82 -5.07
N ALA A 422 5.91 34.78 -4.80
CA ALA A 422 4.93 35.56 -5.54
C ALA A 422 5.13 37.09 -5.39
N LEU A 423 5.39 37.57 -4.17
CA LEU A 423 5.61 38.99 -3.86
C LEU A 423 6.92 39.52 -4.47
N ASP A 424 7.98 38.73 -4.43
CA ASP A 424 9.31 39.09 -4.92
C ASP A 424 9.47 38.86 -6.43
N GLY A 425 8.41 38.44 -7.11
CA GLY A 425 8.43 38.17 -8.55
C GLY A 425 9.18 36.89 -8.96
N GLN A 426 9.60 36.07 -8.00
CA GLN A 426 10.43 34.88 -8.23
C GLN A 426 9.60 33.69 -8.71
N GLN A 427 9.97 33.14 -9.88
CA GLN A 427 9.30 31.96 -10.44
C GLN A 427 9.92 30.63 -10.04
N GLU A 428 11.15 30.66 -9.50
CA GLU A 428 11.87 29.47 -9.06
C GLU A 428 12.40 29.70 -7.65
N VAL A 429 12.29 28.67 -6.81
CA VAL A 429 12.94 28.56 -5.52
C VAL A 429 13.92 27.41 -5.57
N VAL A 430 15.19 27.73 -5.32
CA VAL A 430 16.26 26.73 -5.20
C VAL A 430 16.32 26.24 -3.76
N LEU A 431 16.03 24.96 -3.56
CA LEU A 431 16.14 24.29 -2.28
C LEU A 431 17.62 24.08 -1.93
N GLY A 432 18.01 24.57 -0.76
CA GLY A 432 19.26 24.20 -0.10
C GLY A 432 18.98 23.36 1.14
N GLU A 433 20.04 22.78 1.72
CA GLU A 433 19.94 21.90 2.89
C GLU A 433 19.16 22.53 4.06
N ARG A 434 19.37 23.84 4.31
CA ARG A 434 18.64 24.57 5.36
C ARG A 434 17.12 24.55 5.13
N LEU A 435 16.66 24.84 3.92
CA LEU A 435 15.23 24.88 3.62
C LEU A 435 14.64 23.46 3.61
N ILE A 436 15.40 22.45 3.19
CA ILE A 436 14.96 21.05 3.30
C ILE A 436 14.78 20.67 4.77
N ALA A 437 15.74 20.99 5.64
CA ALA A 437 15.65 20.72 7.08
C ALA A 437 14.48 21.46 7.75
N GLU A 438 14.13 22.67 7.29
CA GLU A 438 12.95 23.42 7.76
C GLU A 438 11.61 22.78 7.32
N LEU A 439 11.60 22.03 6.21
CA LEU A 439 10.41 21.37 5.66
C LEU A 439 10.29 19.88 6.08
N GLU A 440 11.36 19.32 6.66
CA GLU A 440 11.46 17.92 7.06
C GLU A 440 10.66 17.67 8.35
N LEU A 441 9.62 16.84 8.28
CA LEU A 441 8.74 16.54 9.42
C LEU A 441 9.40 15.59 10.44
N ALA A 442 10.31 14.73 9.99
CA ALA A 442 11.10 13.84 10.83
C ALA A 442 12.41 13.50 10.09
N PRO A 443 13.51 13.19 10.79
CA PRO A 443 14.75 12.80 10.12
C PRO A 443 14.58 11.54 9.27
N VAL A 444 14.97 11.55 7.99
CA VAL A 444 14.80 10.39 7.08
C VAL A 444 15.40 9.08 7.60
N HIS A 445 16.47 9.13 8.41
CA HIS A 445 17.07 7.93 9.01
C HIS A 445 16.24 7.32 10.15
N SER A 446 15.26 8.07 10.67
CA SER A 446 14.28 7.57 11.65
C SER A 446 13.02 7.03 10.97
N MET A 447 12.82 7.37 9.69
CA MET A 447 11.73 6.84 8.88
C MET A 447 12.07 5.45 8.33
N ARG A 448 11.06 4.62 8.17
CA ARG A 448 11.16 3.40 7.36
C ARG A 448 10.85 3.74 5.91
N LEU A 449 11.84 3.62 5.03
CA LEU A 449 11.59 3.80 3.60
C LEU A 449 10.96 2.54 2.98
N PRO A 450 10.12 2.70 1.94
CA PRO A 450 9.66 1.57 1.15
C PRO A 450 10.84 0.78 0.57
N SER A 451 10.71 -0.54 0.48
CA SER A 451 11.72 -1.46 -0.07
C SER A 451 12.12 -1.13 -1.51
N HIS A 452 11.20 -0.64 -2.33
CA HIS A 452 11.43 -0.24 -3.72
C HIS A 452 10.32 0.70 -4.21
N LEU A 453 10.57 1.47 -5.27
CA LEU A 453 9.63 2.41 -5.92
C LEU A 453 9.98 2.59 -7.41
N GLU A 454 9.17 3.35 -8.16
CA GLU A 454 9.57 3.87 -9.48
C GLU A 454 9.49 5.39 -9.48
N LEU A 455 10.56 6.06 -9.91
CA LEU A 455 10.56 7.49 -10.15
C LEU A 455 10.33 7.76 -11.64
N CYS A 456 9.28 8.51 -11.94
CA CYS A 456 9.00 9.00 -13.29
C CYS A 456 9.52 10.43 -13.43
N ALA A 457 10.28 10.70 -14.49
CA ALA A 457 10.79 12.03 -14.75
C ALA A 457 10.95 12.29 -16.25
N ARG A 458 10.95 13.55 -16.64
CA ARG A 458 11.43 14.01 -17.94
C ARG A 458 12.91 14.39 -17.83
N VAL A 459 13.70 14.12 -18.86
CA VAL A 459 15.11 14.52 -18.92
C VAL A 459 15.22 15.66 -19.92
N ASP A 460 15.45 16.88 -19.43
CA ASP A 460 15.54 18.07 -20.27
C ASP A 460 17.01 18.33 -20.61
N SER A 461 17.38 18.21 -21.89
CA SER A 461 18.73 18.52 -22.40
C SER A 461 18.70 18.84 -23.90
N PRO A 462 19.43 19.89 -24.35
CA PRO A 462 19.39 20.34 -25.74
C PRO A 462 20.03 19.37 -26.74
N SER A 463 20.92 18.48 -26.30
CA SER A 463 21.57 17.50 -27.17
C SER A 463 22.18 16.34 -26.37
N LEU A 464 22.49 15.23 -27.04
CA LEU A 464 23.26 14.13 -26.42
C LEU A 464 24.62 14.61 -25.88
N GLN A 465 25.27 15.56 -26.56
CA GLN A 465 26.56 16.09 -26.12
C GLN A 465 26.43 16.89 -24.82
N ALA A 466 25.38 17.73 -24.72
CA ALA A 466 25.07 18.45 -23.49
C ALA A 466 24.72 17.48 -22.36
N LEU A 467 23.91 16.46 -22.65
CA LEU A 467 23.54 15.39 -21.71
C LEU A 467 24.80 14.66 -21.19
N LYS A 468 25.74 14.30 -22.07
CA LYS A 468 27.03 13.68 -21.73
C LYS A 468 27.88 14.54 -20.81
N GLN A 469 27.90 15.85 -21.05
CA GLN A 469 28.61 16.83 -20.21
C GLN A 469 27.89 17.11 -18.88
N GLY A 470 26.71 16.50 -18.65
CA GLY A 470 25.90 16.70 -17.45
C GLY A 470 25.06 17.99 -17.50
N ASN A 471 24.92 18.63 -18.65
CA ASN A 471 24.01 19.76 -18.83
C ASN A 471 22.59 19.24 -19.13
N PHE A 472 21.88 18.88 -18.07
CA PHE A 472 20.49 18.44 -18.13
C PHE A 472 19.74 18.83 -16.85
N GLN A 473 18.40 18.87 -16.94
CA GLN A 473 17.51 18.88 -15.78
C GLN A 473 16.71 17.57 -15.71
N LEU A 474 16.43 17.11 -14.50
CA LEU A 474 15.55 15.98 -14.22
C LEU A 474 14.25 16.52 -13.63
N VAL A 475 13.16 16.52 -14.41
CA VAL A 475 11.87 17.05 -13.98
C VAL A 475 11.00 15.91 -13.50
N VAL A 476 10.77 15.81 -12.19
CA VAL A 476 9.94 14.75 -11.59
C VAL A 476 8.49 14.94 -12.01
N THR A 477 7.90 13.90 -12.60
CA THR A 477 6.51 13.92 -13.06
C THR A 477 5.58 13.12 -12.16
N SER A 478 6.10 12.05 -11.54
CA SER A 478 5.40 11.27 -10.51
C SER A 478 6.37 10.34 -9.79
N VAL A 479 6.03 9.91 -8.57
CA VAL A 479 6.67 8.74 -7.93
C VAL A 479 5.61 7.67 -7.69
N SER A 480 5.87 6.46 -8.18
CA SER A 480 4.99 5.32 -8.01
C SER A 480 5.24 4.64 -6.68
N ARG A 481 4.13 4.21 -6.05
CA ARG A 481 4.12 3.53 -4.75
C ARG A 481 4.97 2.27 -4.65
N SER A 482 5.38 1.67 -5.76
CA SER A 482 6.11 0.40 -5.85
C SER A 482 6.77 0.30 -7.22
N ALA A 483 7.77 -0.57 -7.30
CA ALA A 483 8.30 -1.12 -8.55
C ALA A 483 7.18 -1.77 -9.38
N GLY A 484 7.25 -1.68 -10.71
CA GLY A 484 6.33 -2.33 -11.63
C GLY A 484 4.93 -1.73 -11.73
N VAL A 485 4.65 -0.63 -11.04
CA VAL A 485 3.33 0.03 -11.12
C VAL A 485 3.11 0.60 -12.52
N VAL A 486 4.11 1.27 -13.09
CA VAL A 486 4.07 1.86 -14.43
C VAL A 486 4.58 0.87 -15.47
N SER A 487 5.64 0.14 -15.15
CA SER A 487 6.29 -0.78 -16.11
C SER A 487 5.59 -2.13 -16.26
N GLY A 488 4.85 -2.61 -15.24
CA GLY A 488 4.31 -3.98 -15.15
C GLY A 488 3.47 -4.41 -16.36
N ARG A 489 2.51 -3.56 -16.76
CA ARG A 489 1.66 -3.81 -17.94
C ARG A 489 2.49 -4.10 -19.20
N PHE A 490 3.63 -3.44 -19.37
CA PHE A 490 4.43 -3.50 -20.58
C PHE A 490 5.49 -4.60 -20.58
N LEU A 491 5.69 -5.31 -19.46
CA LEU A 491 6.73 -6.34 -19.36
C LEU A 491 6.59 -7.44 -20.42
N HIS A 492 5.36 -7.73 -20.88
CA HIS A 492 5.10 -8.70 -21.95
C HIS A 492 5.71 -8.32 -23.31
N LEU A 493 5.96 -7.02 -23.56
CA LEU A 493 6.58 -6.52 -24.79
C LEU A 493 8.08 -6.75 -24.86
N PHE A 494 8.71 -6.96 -23.70
CA PHE A 494 10.16 -7.11 -23.55
C PHE A 494 10.58 -8.58 -23.53
N ASP A 495 11.84 -8.84 -23.87
CA ASP A 495 12.41 -10.17 -23.71
C ASP A 495 12.82 -10.42 -22.24
N GLU A 496 13.33 -11.63 -21.98
CA GLU A 496 13.73 -12.02 -20.62
C GLU A 496 14.91 -11.20 -20.08
N HIS A 497 15.82 -10.72 -20.94
CA HIS A 497 16.96 -9.92 -20.51
C HIS A 497 16.50 -8.57 -19.96
N ASP A 498 15.68 -7.87 -20.74
CA ASP A 498 15.11 -6.57 -20.37
C ASP A 498 14.25 -6.66 -19.11
N ARG A 499 13.40 -7.69 -18.99
CA ARG A 499 12.58 -7.91 -17.78
C ARG A 499 13.44 -8.11 -16.54
N ARG A 500 14.49 -8.93 -16.64
CA ARG A 500 15.40 -9.18 -15.51
C ARG A 500 16.17 -7.95 -15.11
N MET A 501 16.61 -7.13 -16.07
CA MET A 501 17.26 -5.86 -15.80
C MET A 501 16.36 -4.90 -15.01
N LEU A 502 15.07 -4.82 -15.36
CA LEU A 502 14.11 -3.94 -14.70
C LEU A 502 13.68 -4.41 -13.31
N ILE A 503 13.60 -5.74 -13.08
CA ILE A 503 12.95 -6.30 -11.88
C ILE A 503 13.94 -6.92 -10.88
N THR A 504 14.94 -7.69 -11.35
CA THR A 504 15.82 -8.47 -10.46
C THR A 504 16.55 -7.63 -9.41
N PRO A 505 17.10 -6.43 -9.74
CA PRO A 505 17.81 -5.61 -8.76
C PRO A 505 16.93 -5.08 -7.62
N LEU A 506 15.61 -5.21 -7.73
CA LEU A 506 14.64 -4.66 -6.79
C LEU A 506 14.22 -5.66 -5.72
N ALA A 507 14.43 -6.96 -5.96
CA ALA A 507 14.17 -8.00 -4.98
C ALA A 507 15.35 -8.04 -3.98
N PRO A 508 15.12 -7.86 -2.67
CA PRO A 508 16.18 -8.10 -1.69
C PRO A 508 16.66 -9.57 -1.77
N PRO A 509 17.92 -9.86 -1.40
CA PRO A 509 18.43 -11.23 -1.42
C PRO A 509 17.50 -12.17 -0.62
N ALA A 510 17.27 -13.39 -1.11
CA ALA A 510 16.36 -14.37 -0.51
C ALA A 510 16.71 -14.80 0.94
N SER A 511 17.81 -14.31 1.49
CA SER A 511 18.26 -14.57 2.85
C SER A 511 17.64 -13.58 3.84
N ASP A 512 16.37 -13.80 4.21
CA ASP A 512 15.78 -13.25 5.45
C ASP A 512 14.43 -13.88 5.86
N GLY A 513 14.00 -14.99 5.24
CA GLY A 513 12.69 -15.59 5.54
C GLY A 513 11.51 -14.69 5.15
N VAL A 514 11.68 -13.90 4.08
CA VAL A 514 10.64 -13.10 3.41
C VAL A 514 10.53 -13.57 1.97
N ILE A 515 9.31 -13.89 1.53
CA ILE A 515 8.97 -14.25 0.15
C ILE A 515 8.44 -13.00 -0.54
N GLN A 516 9.04 -12.65 -1.69
CA GLN A 516 8.49 -11.65 -2.60
C GLN A 516 7.45 -12.34 -3.49
N ALA A 517 6.18 -11.93 -3.40
CA ALA A 517 5.09 -12.57 -4.12
C ALA A 517 4.34 -11.57 -5.00
N GLN A 518 4.19 -11.90 -6.29
CA GLN A 518 3.43 -11.09 -7.24
C GLN A 518 1.94 -11.26 -6.96
N LEU A 519 1.25 -10.14 -6.74
CA LEU A 519 -0.19 -10.14 -6.47
C LEU A 519 -0.95 -10.23 -7.81
N SER A 520 -1.86 -11.20 -7.93
CA SER A 520 -2.71 -11.43 -9.11
C SER A 520 -4.18 -11.51 -8.70
N PHE A 521 -5.03 -10.73 -9.36
CA PHE A 521 -6.46 -10.66 -9.09
C PHE A 521 -7.22 -10.00 -10.26
N PRO A 522 -8.52 -10.30 -10.43
CA PRO A 522 -9.38 -9.55 -11.35
C PRO A 522 -9.76 -8.19 -10.74
N PRO A 523 -9.74 -7.07 -11.50
CA PRO A 523 -10.19 -5.78 -11.00
C PRO A 523 -11.69 -5.76 -10.69
N LEU A 524 -12.14 -4.76 -9.91
CA LEU A 524 -13.57 -4.56 -9.66
C LEU A 524 -14.34 -4.32 -10.95
N ASP A 525 -13.83 -3.42 -11.79
CA ASP A 525 -14.39 -3.17 -13.13
C ASP A 525 -13.64 -4.03 -14.16
N PRO A 526 -14.27 -5.06 -14.74
CA PRO A 526 -13.63 -5.92 -15.73
C PRO A 526 -13.06 -5.15 -16.94
N ALA A 527 -13.65 -4.00 -17.29
CA ALA A 527 -13.15 -3.17 -18.39
C ALA A 527 -11.75 -2.58 -18.12
N THR A 528 -11.30 -2.60 -16.86
CA THR A 528 -9.96 -2.12 -16.46
C THR A 528 -8.92 -3.23 -16.35
N ALA A 529 -9.25 -4.49 -16.69
CA ALA A 529 -8.33 -5.62 -16.49
C ALA A 529 -7.04 -5.51 -17.31
N HIS A 530 -7.07 -4.81 -18.45
CA HIS A 530 -5.87 -4.51 -19.25
C HIS A 530 -4.82 -3.67 -18.48
N VAL A 531 -5.23 -2.91 -17.44
CA VAL A 531 -4.31 -2.17 -16.56
C VAL A 531 -3.73 -3.06 -15.45
N ALA A 532 -4.45 -4.13 -15.09
CA ALA A 532 -4.09 -5.06 -14.02
C ALA A 532 -3.19 -6.21 -14.51
N ARG A 533 -3.26 -6.54 -15.81
CA ARG A 533 -2.51 -7.64 -16.41
C ARG A 533 -1.02 -7.31 -16.50
N SER A 534 -0.19 -8.22 -16.01
CA SER A 534 1.27 -8.13 -16.03
C SER A 534 1.84 -9.54 -16.14
N ALA A 535 2.89 -9.72 -16.94
CA ALA A 535 3.60 -11.00 -16.99
C ALA A 535 4.05 -11.45 -15.59
N GLN A 536 4.08 -12.76 -15.34
CA GLN A 536 4.67 -13.30 -14.11
C GLN A 536 6.19 -13.13 -14.16
N VAL A 537 6.75 -12.31 -13.27
CA VAL A 537 8.20 -12.07 -13.16
C VAL A 537 8.77 -12.47 -11.80
N LEU A 538 7.91 -12.82 -10.84
CA LEU A 538 8.30 -13.38 -9.55
C LEU A 538 7.96 -14.88 -9.47
N PRO A 539 8.74 -15.65 -8.70
CA PRO A 539 8.52 -17.09 -8.57
C PRO A 539 7.22 -17.41 -7.83
N THR A 540 6.85 -16.61 -6.83
CA THR A 540 5.63 -16.80 -6.02
C THR A 540 4.53 -15.84 -6.44
N ILE A 541 3.29 -16.31 -6.47
CA ILE A 541 2.07 -15.53 -6.72
C ILE A 541 1.19 -15.53 -5.47
N VAL A 542 0.58 -14.41 -5.14
CA VAL A 542 -0.64 -14.36 -4.31
C VAL A 542 -1.83 -14.19 -5.24
N SER A 543 -2.68 -15.21 -5.35
CA SER A 543 -3.84 -15.28 -6.23
C SER A 543 -5.14 -15.04 -5.46
N LEU A 544 -5.92 -14.04 -5.88
CA LEU A 544 -7.23 -13.73 -5.30
C LEU A 544 -8.33 -13.85 -6.36
N ALA A 545 -9.33 -14.69 -6.11
CA ALA A 545 -10.51 -14.84 -6.96
C ALA A 545 -10.21 -15.20 -8.44
N GLU A 546 -9.13 -15.92 -8.71
CA GLU A 546 -8.75 -16.41 -10.04
C GLU A 546 -8.91 -17.93 -10.15
N HIS A 547 -9.11 -18.42 -11.38
CA HIS A 547 -9.07 -19.86 -11.65
C HIS A 547 -7.62 -20.36 -11.73
N ARG A 548 -7.17 -21.05 -10.68
CA ARG A 548 -5.83 -21.67 -10.61
C ARG A 548 -5.90 -23.01 -9.88
N ASP A 549 -5.06 -23.95 -10.32
CA ASP A 549 -4.75 -25.12 -9.51
C ASP A 549 -3.72 -24.76 -8.44
N THR A 550 -4.20 -24.55 -7.23
CA THR A 550 -3.37 -24.17 -6.07
C THR A 550 -2.76 -25.38 -5.37
N ALA A 551 -3.31 -26.58 -5.58
CA ALA A 551 -2.75 -27.81 -5.01
C ALA A 551 -1.53 -28.30 -5.80
N ALA A 552 -1.44 -27.96 -7.08
CA ALA A 552 -0.32 -28.34 -7.94
C ALA A 552 1.00 -27.61 -7.64
N SER A 553 0.98 -26.48 -6.92
CA SER A 553 2.20 -25.68 -6.68
C SER A 553 2.16 -24.88 -5.38
N THR A 554 3.19 -25.07 -4.56
CA THR A 554 3.44 -24.24 -3.36
C THR A 554 3.88 -22.80 -3.70
N ALA A 555 4.09 -22.50 -4.99
CA ALA A 555 4.41 -21.16 -5.47
C ALA A 555 3.16 -20.28 -5.65
N VAL A 556 1.94 -20.82 -5.51
CA VAL A 556 0.69 -20.05 -5.58
C VAL A 556 0.03 -20.02 -4.20
N LEU A 557 0.05 -18.85 -3.57
CA LEU A 557 -0.62 -18.59 -2.30
C LEU A 557 -2.00 -18.00 -2.54
N THR A 558 -2.95 -18.30 -1.67
CA THR A 558 -4.30 -17.73 -1.63
C THR A 558 -4.52 -16.95 -0.33
N ALA A 559 -5.69 -16.33 -0.17
CA ALA A 559 -6.05 -15.69 1.10
C ALA A 559 -6.06 -16.65 2.30
N ALA A 560 -6.28 -17.95 2.08
CA ALA A 560 -6.29 -18.96 3.13
C ALA A 560 -4.88 -19.32 3.65
N ASP A 561 -3.86 -19.12 2.82
CA ASP A 561 -2.46 -19.41 3.17
C ASP A 561 -1.81 -18.27 3.95
N LEU A 562 -2.48 -17.11 4.01
CA LEU A 562 -1.95 -15.87 4.54
C LEU A 562 -2.53 -15.54 5.93
N ALA A 563 -1.67 -15.03 6.80
CA ALA A 563 -2.03 -14.47 8.10
C ALA A 563 -1.37 -13.10 8.32
N VAL A 564 -2.03 -12.24 9.07
CA VAL A 564 -1.49 -10.95 9.51
C VAL A 564 -0.91 -11.12 10.91
N SER A 565 0.22 -10.45 11.15
CA SER A 565 0.82 -10.33 12.47
C SER A 565 1.29 -8.90 12.71
N CYS A 566 1.67 -8.58 13.95
CA CYS A 566 2.23 -7.28 14.30
C CYS A 566 3.44 -7.39 15.23
N ASP A 567 4.29 -6.38 15.14
CA ASP A 567 5.25 -6.01 16.18
C ASP A 567 4.80 -4.67 16.84
N SER A 568 5.67 -4.04 17.63
CA SER A 568 5.35 -2.76 18.27
C SER A 568 5.13 -1.61 17.28
N ASP A 569 5.63 -1.74 16.06
CA ASP A 569 5.79 -0.64 15.12
C ASP A 569 4.92 -0.80 13.88
N ARG A 570 4.63 -2.04 13.48
CA ARG A 570 3.95 -2.33 12.22
C ARG A 570 3.16 -3.64 12.19
N LEU A 571 2.24 -3.69 11.22
CA LEU A 571 1.67 -4.93 10.69
C LEU A 571 2.58 -5.54 9.60
N TYR A 572 2.54 -6.86 9.47
CA TYR A 572 3.19 -7.58 8.38
C TYR A 572 2.42 -8.85 8.01
N LEU A 573 2.62 -9.31 6.78
CA LEU A 573 1.98 -10.50 6.22
C LEU A 573 2.89 -11.73 6.40
N THR A 574 2.28 -12.87 6.64
CA THR A 574 2.95 -14.16 6.86
C THR A 574 2.27 -15.27 6.08
N ALA A 575 3.05 -16.27 5.68
CA ALA A 575 2.59 -17.57 5.21
C ALA A 575 3.02 -18.62 6.24
N PRO A 576 2.18 -18.91 7.27
CA PRO A 576 2.58 -19.71 8.41
C PRO A 576 3.10 -21.10 8.02
N ALA A 577 2.45 -21.76 7.06
CA ALA A 577 2.83 -23.09 6.57
C ALA A 577 4.22 -23.12 5.89
N LEU A 578 4.64 -22.01 5.28
CA LEU A 578 5.97 -21.87 4.68
C LEU A 578 7.02 -21.36 5.68
N GLY A 579 6.61 -21.01 6.91
CA GLY A 579 7.49 -20.42 7.91
C GLY A 579 8.12 -19.10 7.48
N ALA A 580 7.45 -18.35 6.60
CA ALA A 580 7.99 -17.17 5.93
C ALA A 580 7.04 -15.98 6.01
N ARG A 581 7.62 -14.78 6.01
CA ARG A 581 6.90 -13.52 5.81
C ARG A 581 6.64 -13.31 4.33
N VAL A 582 5.63 -12.52 3.97
CA VAL A 582 5.28 -12.25 2.58
C VAL A 582 5.27 -10.76 2.30
N GLU A 583 5.90 -10.34 1.22
CA GLU A 583 5.78 -9.01 0.65
C GLU A 583 5.01 -9.11 -0.67
N ALA A 584 3.79 -8.57 -0.69
CA ALA A 584 2.92 -8.62 -1.87
C ALA A 584 3.22 -7.46 -2.83
N TRP A 585 3.54 -7.77 -4.08
CA TRP A 585 3.84 -6.81 -5.14
C TRP A 585 2.68 -6.64 -6.12
N GLY A 586 2.05 -5.46 -6.10
CA GLY A 586 1.09 -5.05 -7.12
C GLY A 586 1.77 -4.38 -8.31
N LEU A 587 2.11 -5.17 -9.34
CA LEU A 587 2.76 -4.70 -10.59
C LEU A 587 1.75 -4.08 -11.57
N HIS A 588 0.97 -3.10 -11.11
CA HIS A 588 -0.10 -2.47 -11.90
C HIS A 588 -0.41 -1.03 -11.49
N ALA A 589 -0.96 -0.26 -12.45
CA ALA A 589 -1.35 1.14 -12.25
C ALA A 589 -2.84 1.34 -11.86
N LEU A 590 -3.58 0.28 -11.50
CA LEU A 590 -4.98 0.44 -11.05
C LEU A 590 -5.10 1.45 -9.89
N ASN A 591 -6.16 2.25 -9.95
CA ASN A 591 -6.54 3.09 -8.81
C ASN A 591 -6.96 2.18 -7.64
N LEU A 592 -6.22 2.26 -6.54
CA LEU A 592 -6.42 1.42 -5.36
C LEU A 592 -7.80 1.58 -4.73
N ARG A 593 -8.40 2.79 -4.78
CA ARG A 593 -9.69 3.08 -4.13
C ARG A 593 -10.90 2.76 -5.00
N LYS A 594 -10.78 2.96 -6.33
CA LYS A 594 -11.92 2.89 -7.27
C LYS A 594 -12.02 1.55 -8.01
N HIS A 595 -10.88 0.99 -8.44
CA HIS A 595 -10.87 -0.14 -9.38
C HIS A 595 -10.26 -1.42 -8.79
N THR A 596 -9.67 -1.34 -7.61
CA THR A 596 -9.00 -2.48 -6.96
C THR A 596 -9.93 -3.11 -5.90
N PRO A 597 -10.10 -4.44 -5.89
CA PRO A 597 -10.84 -5.12 -4.83
C PRO A 597 -10.30 -4.78 -3.43
N PRO A 598 -11.16 -4.63 -2.40
CA PRO A 598 -10.73 -4.27 -1.05
C PRO A 598 -9.63 -5.18 -0.49
N LEU A 599 -9.71 -6.49 -0.69
CA LEU A 599 -8.68 -7.41 -0.20
C LEU A 599 -7.34 -7.24 -0.93
N ALA A 600 -7.36 -7.08 -2.26
CA ALA A 600 -6.15 -6.79 -3.03
C ALA A 600 -5.52 -5.46 -2.62
N ARG A 601 -6.34 -4.41 -2.40
CA ARG A 601 -5.91 -3.12 -1.87
C ARG A 601 -5.25 -3.28 -0.50
N LEU A 602 -5.85 -4.05 0.41
CA LEU A 602 -5.28 -4.35 1.73
C LEU A 602 -3.90 -4.98 1.60
N LEU A 603 -3.71 -5.96 0.73
CA LEU A 603 -2.39 -6.60 0.55
C LEU A 603 -1.33 -5.64 -0.01
N VAL A 604 -1.71 -4.73 -0.92
CA VAL A 604 -0.80 -3.70 -1.46
C VAL A 604 -0.43 -2.66 -0.39
N GLU A 605 -1.38 -2.24 0.44
CA GLU A 605 -1.17 -1.20 1.44
C GLU A 605 -0.53 -1.73 2.73
N LEU A 606 -0.93 -2.90 3.23
CA LEU A 606 -0.55 -3.42 4.57
C LEU A 606 0.95 -3.54 4.77
N THR A 607 1.69 -4.08 3.79
CA THR A 607 3.14 -4.29 3.90
C THR A 607 3.93 -2.99 3.90
N ARG A 608 3.29 -1.87 3.51
CA ARG A 608 3.90 -0.55 3.32
C ARG A 608 3.28 0.52 4.22
N ALA A 609 2.21 0.20 4.93
CA ALA A 609 1.40 1.11 5.75
C ALA A 609 2.19 1.88 6.82
N HIS A 610 3.33 1.35 7.24
CA HIS A 610 4.22 1.94 8.24
C HIS A 610 5.54 2.45 7.63
N CYS A 611 5.61 2.57 6.31
CA CYS A 611 6.69 3.25 5.62
C CYS A 611 6.32 4.72 5.38
N ALA A 612 7.32 5.58 5.20
CA ALA A 612 7.11 6.92 4.67
C ALA A 612 6.54 6.82 3.24
N GLU A 613 5.52 7.62 2.93
CA GLU A 613 5.00 7.69 1.57
C GLU A 613 5.90 8.60 0.73
N VAL A 614 6.66 8.01 -0.19
CA VAL A 614 7.47 8.76 -1.15
C VAL A 614 6.62 8.98 -2.40
N THR A 615 6.17 10.22 -2.59
CA THR A 615 5.35 10.67 -3.72
C THR A 615 6.08 11.75 -4.51
N ASP A 616 5.43 12.30 -5.55
CA ASP A 616 5.77 13.63 -6.06
C ASP A 616 5.59 14.71 -4.98
N PHE A 617 6.13 15.90 -5.23
CA PHE A 617 6.17 16.96 -4.22
C PHE A 617 4.76 17.49 -3.89
N ASP A 618 4.36 17.31 -2.63
CA ASP A 618 3.09 17.79 -2.12
C ASP A 618 3.20 19.20 -1.53
N TRP A 619 2.59 20.18 -2.21
CA TRP A 619 2.47 21.56 -1.72
C TRP A 619 1.55 21.73 -0.51
N GLY A 620 0.88 20.66 -0.06
CA GLY A 620 0.00 20.67 1.09
C GLY A 620 -1.11 21.71 0.94
N THR A 621 -1.34 22.49 1.99
CA THR A 621 -2.37 23.55 1.97
C THR A 621 -2.10 24.63 0.90
N ALA A 622 -0.84 24.87 0.54
CA ALA A 622 -0.46 25.84 -0.49
C ALA A 622 -0.90 25.41 -1.90
N ALA A 623 -1.29 24.14 -2.11
CA ALA A 623 -1.80 23.65 -3.38
C ALA A 623 -3.09 24.35 -3.87
N THR A 624 -3.71 25.21 -3.08
CA THR A 624 -4.87 26.02 -3.48
C THR A 624 -4.51 27.43 -3.96
N LEU A 625 -3.25 27.86 -3.79
CA LEU A 625 -2.82 29.21 -4.14
C LEU A 625 -2.89 29.49 -5.66
N PRO A 626 -3.12 30.76 -6.06
CA PRO A 626 -3.17 31.16 -7.48
C PRO A 626 -1.86 30.93 -8.25
N PHE A 627 -0.74 30.95 -7.55
CA PHE A 627 0.60 30.74 -8.11
C PHE A 627 1.44 29.93 -7.13
N LEU A 628 2.21 28.99 -7.67
CA LEU A 628 3.28 28.27 -6.98
C LEU A 628 4.56 28.36 -7.80
N PRO A 629 5.70 28.69 -7.18
CA PRO A 629 6.98 28.72 -7.89
C PRO A 629 7.46 27.31 -8.24
N ARG A 630 8.32 27.20 -9.25
CA ARG A 630 9.12 26.01 -9.49
C ARG A 630 9.99 25.71 -8.27
N LEU A 631 10.05 24.45 -7.84
CA LEU A 631 10.99 24.00 -6.81
C LEU A 631 12.11 23.18 -7.43
N ARG A 632 13.34 23.67 -7.26
CA ARG A 632 14.54 23.01 -7.82
C ARG A 632 15.56 22.67 -6.74
N PHE A 633 16.10 21.46 -6.78
CA PHE A 633 17.25 21.04 -5.99
C PHE A 633 18.37 20.57 -6.93
N GLY A 634 19.45 21.34 -7.04
CA GLY A 634 20.50 21.05 -8.02
C GLY A 634 19.95 21.01 -9.46
N ARG A 635 20.05 19.86 -10.12
CA ARG A 635 19.49 19.61 -11.48
C ARG A 635 18.05 19.11 -11.45
N ILE A 636 17.49 18.84 -10.28
CA ILE A 636 16.19 18.19 -10.11
C ILE A 636 15.12 19.25 -9.93
N VAL A 637 14.13 19.26 -10.82
CA VAL A 637 12.88 20.01 -10.61
C VAL A 637 11.90 19.08 -9.92
N LEU A 638 11.62 19.34 -8.64
CA LEU A 638 10.71 18.54 -7.82
C LEU A 638 9.25 18.87 -8.10
N SER A 639 8.98 20.14 -8.44
CA SER A 639 7.64 20.64 -8.78
C SER A 639 7.80 21.77 -9.80
N PRO A 640 7.11 21.71 -10.96
CA PRO A 640 7.08 22.81 -11.92
C PRO A 640 6.33 24.02 -11.35
N ALA A 641 6.64 25.21 -11.86
CA ALA A 641 5.83 26.41 -11.60
C ALA A 641 4.39 26.18 -12.07
N ARG A 642 3.42 26.65 -11.28
CA ARG A 642 2.00 26.38 -11.51
C ARG A 642 1.15 27.62 -11.28
N TRP A 643 0.20 27.85 -12.18
CA TRP A 643 -0.77 28.94 -12.13
C TRP A 643 -2.19 28.37 -12.09
N ARG A 644 -3.07 29.03 -11.34
CA ARG A 644 -4.50 28.73 -11.27
C ARG A 644 -5.26 29.94 -11.80
N LEU A 645 -5.70 29.84 -13.05
CA LEU A 645 -6.47 30.86 -13.74
C LEU A 645 -7.96 30.66 -13.42
N ALA A 646 -8.58 31.61 -12.72
CA ALA A 646 -10.02 31.56 -12.47
C ALA A 646 -10.79 32.00 -13.71
N ALA A 647 -11.93 31.36 -14.00
CA ALA A 647 -12.79 31.80 -15.10
C ALA A 647 -13.26 33.26 -14.92
N ALA A 648 -13.44 33.69 -13.67
CA ALA A 648 -13.82 35.06 -13.30
C ALA A 648 -12.71 36.11 -13.50
N ASP A 649 -11.45 35.70 -13.72
CA ASP A 649 -10.35 36.64 -14.03
C ASP A 649 -10.39 37.12 -15.49
N LEU A 650 -11.22 36.51 -16.33
CA LEU A 650 -11.36 36.80 -17.75
C LEU A 650 -12.81 37.18 -18.09
N PRO A 651 -13.04 37.89 -19.21
CA PRO A 651 -14.37 38.14 -19.72
C PRO A 651 -15.17 36.85 -19.91
N ASP A 652 -16.49 36.92 -19.76
CA ASP A 652 -17.33 35.74 -19.85
C ASP A 652 -17.42 35.17 -21.28
N ARG A 653 -18.15 34.06 -21.43
CA ARG A 653 -18.36 33.39 -22.72
C ARG A 653 -19.16 34.21 -23.74
N THR A 654 -19.88 35.25 -23.32
CA THR A 654 -20.67 36.11 -24.21
C THR A 654 -19.82 37.21 -24.84
N SER A 655 -18.65 37.49 -24.25
CA SER A 655 -17.69 38.46 -24.75
C SER A 655 -17.07 38.01 -26.08
N SER A 656 -16.72 38.99 -26.92
CA SER A 656 -16.03 38.72 -28.20
C SER A 656 -14.69 37.99 -27.98
N TRP A 657 -14.23 37.25 -28.99
CA TRP A 657 -12.90 36.61 -28.95
C TRP A 657 -11.78 37.62 -28.70
N ALA A 658 -11.76 38.73 -29.44
CA ALA A 658 -10.70 39.74 -29.34
C ALA A 658 -10.62 40.34 -27.92
N THR A 659 -11.77 40.61 -27.30
CA THR A 659 -11.83 41.09 -25.90
C THR A 659 -11.28 40.06 -24.92
N TRP A 660 -11.68 38.80 -25.09
CA TRP A 660 -11.21 37.70 -24.24
C TRP A 660 -9.71 37.45 -24.39
N ASP A 661 -9.21 37.45 -25.63
CA ASP A 661 -7.81 37.19 -25.94
C ASP A 661 -6.88 38.30 -25.46
N SER A 662 -7.31 39.55 -25.60
CA SER A 662 -6.59 40.71 -25.04
C SER A 662 -6.50 40.62 -23.51
N ALA A 663 -7.60 40.28 -22.83
CA ALA A 663 -7.61 40.09 -21.38
C ALA A 663 -6.71 38.93 -20.95
N LEU A 664 -6.67 37.84 -21.73
CA LEU A 664 -5.73 36.73 -21.48
C LEU A 664 -4.28 37.18 -21.66
N ALA A 665 -3.96 37.94 -22.71
CA ALA A 665 -2.60 38.45 -22.96
C ALA A 665 -2.12 39.38 -21.83
N GLU A 666 -2.99 40.28 -21.35
CA GLU A 666 -2.73 41.12 -20.18
C GLU A 666 -2.54 40.28 -18.92
N TRP A 667 -3.40 39.27 -18.70
CA TRP A 667 -3.29 38.37 -17.56
C TRP A 667 -1.98 37.58 -17.59
N ARG A 668 -1.59 37.04 -18.75
CA ARG A 668 -0.33 36.31 -18.96
C ARG A 668 0.87 37.18 -18.63
N THR A 669 0.89 38.41 -19.14
CA THR A 669 1.96 39.38 -18.87
C THR A 669 2.05 39.70 -17.39
N ARG A 670 0.91 40.02 -16.75
CA ARG A 670 0.83 40.37 -15.32
C ARG A 670 1.24 39.21 -14.40
N ARG A 671 0.90 37.98 -14.78
CA ARG A 671 1.18 36.76 -14.00
C ARG A 671 2.45 36.04 -14.43
N ARG A 672 3.16 36.56 -15.44
CA ARG A 672 4.39 36.00 -16.02
C ARG A 672 4.21 34.54 -16.49
N LEU A 673 3.04 34.20 -17.03
CA LEU A 673 2.80 32.85 -17.54
C LEU A 673 3.66 32.62 -18.81
N PRO A 674 4.42 31.51 -18.90
CA PRO A 674 5.19 31.20 -20.10
C PRO A 674 4.28 30.90 -21.31
N GLN A 675 4.88 30.86 -22.50
CA GLN A 675 4.20 30.50 -23.74
C GLN A 675 3.78 29.03 -23.75
N ALA A 676 4.72 28.12 -23.52
CA ALA A 676 4.47 26.69 -23.42
C ALA A 676 3.98 26.35 -22.01
N VAL A 677 2.80 25.73 -21.93
CA VAL A 677 2.20 25.29 -20.67
C VAL A 677 1.55 23.92 -20.82
N PHE A 678 1.39 23.20 -19.72
CA PHE A 678 0.46 22.08 -19.64
C PHE A 678 -0.84 22.52 -18.97
N LEU A 679 -1.98 22.30 -19.63
CA LEU A 679 -3.28 22.32 -18.96
C LEU A 679 -3.48 21.00 -18.21
N VAL A 680 -3.62 21.09 -16.89
CA VAL A 680 -3.65 19.94 -15.99
C VAL A 680 -5.06 19.72 -15.43
N ASP A 681 -5.53 18.48 -15.54
CA ASP A 681 -6.76 17.97 -14.92
C ASP A 681 -6.54 16.55 -14.39
N GLY A 682 -6.29 16.42 -13.08
CA GLY A 682 -5.84 15.17 -12.48
C GLY A 682 -4.54 14.67 -13.14
N ASP A 683 -4.53 13.40 -13.58
CA ASP A 683 -3.38 12.80 -14.27
C ASP A 683 -3.28 13.20 -15.76
N TRP A 684 -4.23 14.00 -16.25
CA TRP A 684 -4.25 14.46 -17.63
C TRP A 684 -3.49 15.77 -17.75
N ARG A 685 -2.47 15.78 -18.62
CA ARG A 685 -1.69 16.95 -19.01
C ARG A 685 -1.83 17.14 -20.51
N LEU A 686 -2.35 18.30 -20.92
CA LEU A 686 -2.46 18.69 -22.33
C LEU A 686 -1.45 19.80 -22.62
N PRO A 687 -0.46 19.56 -23.49
CA PRO A 687 0.45 20.61 -23.91
C PRO A 687 -0.31 21.68 -24.70
N LEU A 688 -0.08 22.94 -24.37
CA LEU A 688 -0.61 24.11 -25.07
C LEU A 688 0.56 25.06 -25.35
N ASP A 689 0.68 25.44 -26.61
CA ASP A 689 1.43 26.62 -27.02
C ASP A 689 0.49 27.82 -27.11
N LEU A 690 0.63 28.79 -26.20
CA LEU A 690 -0.26 29.95 -26.14
C LEU A 690 0.04 31.02 -27.19
N VAL A 691 1.01 30.85 -28.10
CA VAL A 691 1.11 31.64 -29.34
C VAL A 691 0.03 31.22 -30.33
N GLU A 692 -0.39 29.96 -30.29
CA GLU A 692 -1.40 29.43 -31.20
C GLU A 692 -2.83 29.77 -30.75
N ASP A 693 -3.57 30.46 -31.61
CA ASP A 693 -4.97 30.85 -31.35
C ASP A 693 -5.84 29.64 -31.02
N ALA A 694 -5.64 28.52 -31.73
CA ALA A 694 -6.39 27.29 -31.53
C ALA A 694 -6.19 26.71 -30.10
N HIS A 695 -4.98 26.79 -29.55
CA HIS A 695 -4.69 26.35 -28.19
C HIS A 695 -5.29 27.29 -27.14
N ARG A 696 -5.30 28.60 -27.39
CA ARG A 696 -6.00 29.56 -26.53
C ARG A 696 -7.52 29.33 -26.54
N VAL A 697 -8.09 28.92 -27.68
CA VAL A 697 -9.50 28.47 -27.74
C VAL A 697 -9.72 27.23 -26.88
N LEU A 698 -8.84 26.23 -26.90
CA LEU A 698 -8.96 25.05 -26.02
C LEU A 698 -9.00 25.43 -24.54
N LEU A 699 -8.18 26.39 -24.12
CA LEU A 699 -8.19 26.94 -22.76
C LEU A 699 -9.52 27.66 -22.45
N ARG A 700 -10.04 28.46 -23.39
CA ARG A 700 -11.35 29.13 -23.24
C ARG A 700 -12.50 28.14 -23.08
N GLU A 701 -12.53 27.08 -23.90
CA GLU A 701 -13.54 26.02 -23.82
C GLU A 701 -13.48 25.26 -22.49
N HIS A 702 -12.28 25.02 -21.96
CA HIS A 702 -12.08 24.44 -20.63
C HIS A 702 -12.71 25.31 -19.53
N LEU A 703 -12.40 26.61 -19.54
CA LEU A 703 -12.95 27.59 -18.58
C LEU A 703 -14.45 27.83 -18.74
N GLY A 704 -15.03 27.53 -19.91
CA GLY A 704 -16.48 27.59 -20.13
C GLY A 704 -17.25 26.52 -19.36
N THR A 705 -16.57 25.46 -18.90
CA THR A 705 -17.17 24.32 -18.19
C THR A 705 -16.59 24.09 -16.80
N HIS A 706 -15.44 24.70 -16.49
CA HIS A 706 -14.75 24.58 -15.21
C HIS A 706 -14.53 25.95 -14.57
N PRO A 707 -14.63 26.08 -13.24
CA PRO A 707 -14.45 27.36 -12.56
C PRO A 707 -12.99 27.87 -12.63
N HIS A 708 -12.04 27.03 -12.98
CA HIS A 708 -10.61 27.37 -13.09
C HIS A 708 -9.86 26.41 -14.03
N ALA A 709 -8.74 26.89 -14.55
CA ALA A 709 -7.72 26.10 -15.25
C ALA A 709 -6.45 26.04 -14.39
N VAL A 710 -5.86 24.84 -14.25
CA VAL A 710 -4.54 24.66 -13.64
C VAL A 710 -3.53 24.53 -14.77
N LEU A 711 -2.55 25.43 -14.80
CA LEU A 711 -1.50 25.50 -15.81
C LEU A 711 -0.15 25.23 -15.15
N GLU A 712 0.60 24.25 -15.63
CA GLU A 712 2.00 24.04 -15.26
C GLU A 712 2.91 24.57 -16.37
N GLU A 713 4.11 25.03 -16.04
CA GLU A 713 5.09 25.42 -17.06
C GLU A 713 5.41 24.25 -18.00
N GLY A 714 5.48 24.54 -19.30
CA GLY A 714 5.92 23.60 -20.33
C GLY A 714 7.45 23.49 -20.39
N PRO A 715 7.97 22.47 -21.09
CA PRO A 715 9.39 22.39 -21.40
C PRO A 715 9.86 23.58 -22.25
N ALA A 716 11.16 23.89 -22.18
CA ALA A 716 11.78 24.76 -23.19
C ALA A 716 11.75 24.07 -24.57
N GLU A 717 11.85 24.84 -25.64
CA GLU A 717 11.75 24.35 -27.02
C GLU A 717 12.79 23.27 -27.34
N ASP A 718 14.02 23.42 -26.85
CA ASP A 718 15.12 22.47 -27.04
C ASP A 718 15.22 21.40 -25.94
N ALA A 719 14.30 21.36 -24.97
CA ALA A 719 14.41 20.47 -23.81
C ALA A 719 14.46 18.97 -24.20
N ALA A 720 13.78 18.60 -25.28
CA ALA A 720 13.79 17.23 -25.81
C ALA A 720 14.84 17.01 -26.92
N GLY A 721 15.77 17.95 -27.14
CA GLY A 721 16.72 17.91 -28.25
C GLY A 721 17.66 16.70 -28.24
N TRP A 722 17.94 16.11 -27.07
CA TRP A 722 18.70 14.85 -27.00
C TRP A 722 17.97 13.63 -27.56
N LEU A 723 16.65 13.70 -27.72
CA LEU A 723 15.78 12.66 -28.27
C LEU A 723 14.99 13.21 -29.48
N ASP A 724 15.66 13.96 -30.35
CA ASP A 724 15.12 14.50 -31.60
C ASP A 724 13.80 15.28 -31.42
N GLY A 725 13.66 16.03 -30.32
CA GLY A 725 12.48 16.84 -30.03
C GLY A 725 11.28 16.07 -29.48
N ARG A 726 11.39 14.74 -29.29
CA ARG A 726 10.26 13.90 -28.88
C ARG A 726 9.96 14.04 -27.39
N ALA A 727 8.70 14.35 -27.09
CA ALA A 727 8.22 14.31 -25.71
C ALA A 727 8.37 12.91 -25.11
N HIS A 728 8.97 12.84 -23.91
CA HIS A 728 9.35 11.58 -23.28
C HIS A 728 9.27 11.65 -21.75
N ASP A 729 9.19 10.48 -21.13
CA ASP A 729 9.42 10.27 -19.69
C ASP A 729 10.34 9.05 -19.52
N VAL A 730 11.28 9.12 -18.58
CA VAL A 730 12.00 7.97 -18.02
C VAL A 730 11.28 7.46 -16.79
N VAL A 731 11.23 6.14 -16.61
CA VAL A 731 10.75 5.47 -15.40
C VAL A 731 11.92 4.67 -14.85
N VAL A 732 12.41 5.08 -13.68
CA VAL A 732 13.59 4.50 -13.04
C VAL A 732 13.12 3.68 -11.83
N PRO A 733 13.07 2.34 -11.92
CA PRO A 733 12.82 1.49 -10.77
C PRO A 733 14.01 1.56 -9.80
N MET A 734 13.75 1.57 -8.49
CA MET A 734 14.80 1.76 -7.49
C MET A 734 14.53 0.92 -6.23
N ALA A 735 15.57 0.44 -5.57
CA ALA A 735 15.50 -0.28 -4.30
C ALA A 735 16.05 0.59 -3.16
N SER A 736 15.46 0.49 -1.96
CA SER A 736 15.97 1.16 -0.77
C SER A 736 17.30 0.56 -0.33
N CYS A 737 18.22 1.43 0.07
CA CYS A 737 19.52 1.06 0.64
C CYS A 737 19.52 1.09 2.18
N GLN A 738 18.41 1.45 2.82
CA GLN A 738 18.34 1.47 4.27
C GLN A 738 18.40 0.04 4.83
N PRO A 739 19.25 -0.22 5.85
CA PRO A 739 19.18 -1.44 6.62
C PRO A 739 17.79 -1.55 7.25
N GLN A 740 17.06 -2.62 6.98
CA GLN A 740 15.81 -2.87 7.72
C GLN A 740 16.14 -3.12 9.19
N ALA A 741 15.35 -2.54 10.10
CA ALA A 741 15.59 -2.54 11.55
C ALA A 741 15.96 -3.93 12.14
N THR A 742 16.77 -3.90 13.20
CA THR A 742 17.47 -5.04 13.84
C THR A 742 16.57 -6.04 14.56
N THR A 743 15.32 -5.69 14.90
CA THR A 743 14.40 -6.63 15.56
C THR A 743 13.82 -7.60 14.53
N ARG A 744 14.42 -8.79 14.46
CA ARG A 744 13.90 -9.89 13.64
C ARG A 744 12.56 -10.33 14.24
N PRO A 745 11.42 -10.17 13.54
CA PRO A 745 10.16 -10.70 14.03
C PRO A 745 10.27 -12.22 14.10
N PRO A 746 9.56 -12.84 15.06
CA PRO A 746 9.62 -14.28 15.25
C PRO A 746 9.17 -15.03 13.99
N ARG A 747 9.72 -16.24 13.81
CA ARG A 747 9.43 -17.08 12.64
C ARG A 747 7.92 -17.38 12.57
N PRO A 748 7.28 -17.18 11.40
CA PRO A 748 5.90 -17.61 11.18
C PRO A 748 5.76 -19.11 11.36
N THR A 749 4.60 -19.55 11.86
CA THR A 749 4.34 -20.98 12.13
C THR A 749 2.85 -21.24 12.38
N PRO A 750 2.28 -22.39 11.96
CA PRO A 750 0.86 -22.70 12.17
C PRO A 750 0.42 -22.79 13.64
N GLN A 751 1.32 -23.15 14.56
CA GLN A 751 1.08 -23.32 16.00
C GLN A 751 0.71 -21.98 16.69
N ARG A 752 1.04 -20.85 16.06
CA ARG A 752 0.76 -19.50 16.57
C ARG A 752 -0.43 -18.85 15.86
N ILE A 753 -1.20 -19.63 15.10
CA ILE A 753 -2.44 -19.15 14.50
C ILE A 753 -3.47 -18.89 15.61
N VAL A 754 -4.03 -17.69 15.60
CA VAL A 754 -5.09 -17.27 16.51
C VAL A 754 -6.34 -16.98 15.69
N ARG A 755 -7.41 -17.74 15.93
CA ARG A 755 -8.72 -17.52 15.31
C ARG A 755 -9.59 -16.64 16.20
N PRO A 756 -10.10 -15.48 15.76
CA PRO A 756 -10.86 -14.58 16.61
C PRO A 756 -12.11 -15.19 17.24
N GLY A 757 -12.74 -16.18 16.58
CA GLY A 757 -13.91 -16.89 17.12
C GLY A 757 -13.60 -17.87 18.26
N GLU A 758 -12.35 -18.34 18.35
CA GLU A 758 -11.87 -19.25 19.38
C GLU A 758 -11.02 -18.51 20.43
N HIS A 759 -10.87 -17.20 20.26
CA HIS A 759 -9.94 -16.37 21.02
C HIS A 759 -10.66 -15.39 21.95
N GLY A 760 -10.29 -15.44 23.22
CA GLY A 760 -10.80 -14.54 24.25
C GLY A 760 -11.50 -15.29 25.38
N LEU A 761 -11.30 -14.78 26.58
CA LEU A 761 -11.87 -15.29 27.82
C LEU A 761 -12.99 -14.33 28.24
N SER A 762 -14.23 -14.71 27.92
CA SER A 762 -15.41 -13.86 28.13
C SER A 762 -15.80 -13.77 29.61
N PRO A 763 -16.34 -12.63 30.07
CA PRO A 763 -16.91 -12.48 31.41
C PRO A 763 -17.99 -13.54 31.68
N GLY A 764 -17.96 -14.17 32.85
CA GLY A 764 -18.94 -15.18 33.27
C GLY A 764 -18.88 -16.55 32.57
N GLY A 765 -18.09 -16.68 31.50
CA GLY A 765 -17.94 -17.93 30.73
C GLY A 765 -16.52 -18.49 30.71
N SER A 766 -15.60 -17.90 31.46
CA SER A 766 -14.18 -18.28 31.50
C SER A 766 -13.63 -18.16 32.92
N PRO A 767 -12.52 -18.84 33.27
CA PRO A 767 -11.93 -18.76 34.60
C PRO A 767 -11.08 -17.48 34.76
N MET A 768 -11.43 -16.39 34.09
CA MET A 768 -10.69 -15.14 34.10
C MET A 768 -11.64 -13.97 34.31
N LEU A 769 -11.45 -13.28 35.43
CA LEU A 769 -12.05 -11.97 35.65
C LEU A 769 -11.05 -10.91 35.20
N PHE A 770 -11.42 -10.15 34.18
CA PHE A 770 -10.65 -9.01 33.71
C PHE A 770 -11.43 -7.71 33.90
N ALA A 771 -10.92 -6.86 34.79
CA ALA A 771 -11.48 -5.55 35.11
C ALA A 771 -10.59 -4.42 34.57
N LYS A 772 -11.20 -3.49 33.84
CA LYS A 772 -10.61 -2.17 33.52
C LYS A 772 -11.04 -1.19 34.60
N LEU A 773 -10.08 -0.65 35.35
CA LEU A 773 -10.30 0.29 36.45
C LEU A 773 -9.89 1.69 36.00
N TYR A 774 -10.84 2.53 35.61
CA TYR A 774 -10.58 3.87 35.07
C TYR A 774 -10.33 4.87 36.19
N GLY A 775 -9.30 5.70 36.03
CA GLY A 775 -8.92 6.70 37.02
C GLY A 775 -7.73 7.54 36.57
N ASP A 776 -7.37 8.51 37.40
CA ASP A 776 -6.21 9.37 37.15
C ASP A 776 -4.91 8.58 37.33
N PRO A 777 -3.97 8.59 36.35
CA PRO A 777 -2.72 7.84 36.44
C PRO A 777 -1.85 8.23 37.64
N GLN A 778 -1.95 9.47 38.16
CA GLN A 778 -1.26 9.91 39.37
C GLN A 778 -1.76 9.22 40.65
N ARG A 779 -2.95 8.60 40.61
CA ARG A 779 -3.53 7.87 41.74
C ARG A 779 -3.31 6.36 41.64
N HIS A 780 -2.83 5.84 40.52
CA HIS A 780 -2.57 4.41 40.34
C HIS A 780 -1.66 3.82 41.43
N ASN A 781 -0.54 4.48 41.78
CA ASN A 781 0.35 4.00 42.84
C ASN A 781 -0.38 3.89 44.18
N THR A 782 -1.26 4.85 44.49
CA THR A 782 -2.05 4.84 45.73
C THR A 782 -3.06 3.70 45.73
N VAL A 783 -3.79 3.50 44.62
CA VAL A 783 -4.74 2.39 44.45
C VAL A 783 -4.03 1.05 44.62
N LEU A 784 -2.89 0.86 43.93
CA LEU A 784 -2.10 -0.37 43.97
C LEU A 784 -1.50 -0.63 45.35
N ALA A 785 -0.83 0.35 45.96
CA ALA A 785 -0.11 0.13 47.22
C ALA A 785 -1.02 0.08 48.44
N LYS A 786 -2.07 0.92 48.50
CA LYS A 786 -2.89 1.09 49.72
C LYS A 786 -4.24 0.36 49.68
N HIS A 787 -4.78 0.06 48.49
CA HIS A 787 -6.16 -0.43 48.37
C HIS A 787 -6.29 -1.81 47.73
N LEU A 788 -5.42 -2.17 46.77
CA LEU A 788 -5.45 -3.49 46.16
C LEU A 788 -5.16 -4.61 47.17
N PRO A 789 -4.22 -4.50 48.13
CA PRO A 789 -4.02 -5.53 49.15
C PRO A 789 -5.28 -5.84 49.97
N ALA A 790 -6.11 -4.82 50.24
CA ALA A 790 -7.36 -4.99 50.98
C ALA A 790 -8.41 -5.77 50.17
N LEU A 791 -8.51 -5.54 48.86
CA LEU A 791 -9.35 -6.36 47.98
C LEU A 791 -8.88 -7.82 47.99
N LEU A 792 -7.58 -8.02 47.82
CA LEU A 792 -6.98 -9.34 47.74
C LEU A 792 -7.14 -10.17 49.01
N ALA A 793 -7.13 -9.51 50.18
CA ALA A 793 -7.38 -10.16 51.47
C ALA A 793 -8.81 -10.72 51.61
N GLU A 794 -9.79 -10.25 50.82
CA GLU A 794 -11.17 -10.76 50.83
C GLU A 794 -11.25 -12.24 50.38
N TRP A 795 -10.20 -12.81 49.77
CA TRP A 795 -10.13 -14.24 49.41
C TRP A 795 -9.46 -15.14 50.47
N GLY A 796 -8.93 -14.57 51.57
CA GLY A 796 -8.23 -15.34 52.60
C GLY A 796 -7.05 -16.15 52.05
N ASP A 797 -6.83 -17.35 52.60
CA ASP A 797 -5.73 -18.23 52.19
C ASP A 797 -5.91 -18.84 50.78
N ALA A 798 -7.14 -18.82 50.24
CA ALA A 798 -7.48 -19.32 48.91
C ALA A 798 -7.33 -18.24 47.82
N GLN A 799 -6.32 -17.38 47.94
CA GLN A 799 -6.14 -16.25 47.04
C GLN A 799 -5.90 -16.70 45.58
N PRO A 800 -6.68 -16.21 44.60
CA PRO A 800 -6.46 -16.51 43.19
C PRO A 800 -5.15 -15.92 42.69
N ARG A 801 -4.59 -16.46 41.59
CA ARG A 801 -3.52 -15.77 40.86
C ARG A 801 -4.07 -14.45 40.30
N TRP A 802 -3.29 -13.39 40.38
CA TRP A 802 -3.70 -12.08 39.90
C TRP A 802 -2.49 -11.29 39.43
N TRP A 803 -2.73 -10.39 38.49
CA TRP A 803 -1.73 -9.43 38.05
C TRP A 803 -2.40 -8.19 37.51
N PHE A 804 -1.62 -7.12 37.40
CA PHE A 804 -2.10 -5.89 36.78
C PHE A 804 -1.15 -5.38 35.70
N LEU A 805 -1.64 -4.44 34.90
CA LEU A 805 -0.84 -3.58 34.01
C LEU A 805 -1.44 -2.17 34.00
N ARG A 806 -0.61 -1.14 33.87
CA ARG A 806 -1.08 0.21 33.51
C ARG A 806 -1.36 0.25 32.01
N PHE A 807 -2.42 0.94 31.61
CA PHE A 807 -2.80 1.02 30.20
C PHE A 807 -3.38 2.39 29.84
N ARG A 808 -3.24 2.77 28.56
CA ARG A 808 -3.85 3.94 27.95
C ARG A 808 -4.53 3.57 26.64
N GLU A 809 -5.76 4.04 26.45
CA GLU A 809 -6.56 3.83 25.24
C GLU A 809 -7.16 5.15 24.79
N GLY A 810 -6.62 5.72 23.71
CA GLY A 810 -6.90 7.12 23.37
C GLY A 810 -6.46 8.05 24.52
N ASN A 811 -7.39 8.85 25.04
CA ASN A 811 -7.17 9.73 26.18
C ASN A 811 -7.52 9.08 27.53
N GLU A 812 -7.97 7.83 27.53
CA GLU A 812 -8.41 7.13 28.75
C GLU A 812 -7.26 6.35 29.39
N HIS A 813 -7.07 6.53 30.70
CA HIS A 813 -6.12 5.79 31.52
C HIS A 813 -6.84 4.82 32.44
N TYR A 814 -6.35 3.58 32.53
CA TYR A 814 -6.90 2.58 33.43
C TYR A 814 -5.88 1.54 33.87
N LEU A 815 -6.13 0.90 35.01
CA LEU A 815 -5.45 -0.33 35.41
C LEU A 815 -6.20 -1.54 34.83
N ARG A 816 -5.45 -2.45 34.22
CA ARG A 816 -5.93 -3.76 33.78
C ARG A 816 -5.71 -4.75 34.91
N LEU A 817 -6.73 -5.09 35.69
CA LEU A 817 -6.63 -6.09 36.75
C LEU A 817 -7.17 -7.43 36.23
N ARG A 818 -6.35 -8.48 36.29
CA ARG A 818 -6.74 -9.85 35.93
C ARG A 818 -6.67 -10.74 37.16
N ILE A 819 -7.70 -11.56 37.34
CA ILE A 819 -7.83 -12.51 38.44
C ILE A 819 -8.21 -13.87 37.83
N SER A 820 -7.33 -14.86 37.99
CA SER A 820 -7.55 -16.24 37.56
C SER A 820 -8.45 -16.94 38.58
N LEU A 821 -9.68 -17.23 38.17
CA LEU A 821 -10.69 -17.91 38.98
C LEU A 821 -10.43 -19.41 39.03
N LEU A 822 -11.00 -20.07 40.05
CA LEU A 822 -10.82 -21.51 40.28
C LEU A 822 -11.62 -22.38 39.30
N SER A 823 -12.73 -21.86 38.75
CA SER A 823 -13.58 -22.56 37.80
C SER A 823 -14.25 -21.59 36.83
N THR A 824 -14.89 -22.14 35.80
CA THR A 824 -15.73 -21.43 34.82
C THR A 824 -17.18 -21.27 35.26
N GLU A 825 -17.54 -21.73 36.47
CA GLU A 825 -18.92 -21.67 36.93
C GLU A 825 -19.38 -20.21 37.09
N PRO A 826 -20.57 -19.83 36.56
CA PRO A 826 -21.04 -18.45 36.62
C PRO A 826 -21.12 -17.87 38.03
N VAL A 827 -21.40 -18.71 39.03
CA VAL A 827 -21.46 -18.29 40.44
C VAL A 827 -20.10 -17.78 40.94
N VAL A 828 -19.00 -18.45 40.57
CA VAL A 828 -17.63 -18.06 40.96
C VAL A 828 -17.26 -16.71 40.35
N PHE A 829 -17.60 -16.50 39.08
CA PHE A 829 -17.42 -15.20 38.44
C PHE A 829 -18.28 -14.12 39.11
N GLY A 830 -19.56 -14.41 39.37
CA GLY A 830 -20.49 -13.47 40.01
C GLY A 830 -20.02 -13.01 41.38
N GLU A 831 -19.54 -13.93 42.21
CA GLU A 831 -18.97 -13.62 43.52
C GLU A 831 -17.72 -12.75 43.42
N ALA A 832 -16.78 -13.11 42.54
CA ALA A 832 -15.55 -12.35 42.33
C ALA A 832 -15.85 -10.95 41.77
N ALA A 833 -16.74 -10.84 40.79
CA ALA A 833 -17.18 -9.57 40.23
C ALA A 833 -17.89 -8.69 41.27
N GLY A 834 -18.69 -9.29 42.16
CA GLY A 834 -19.31 -8.62 43.30
C GLY A 834 -18.28 -8.01 44.25
N ARG A 835 -17.26 -8.78 44.65
CA ARG A 835 -16.14 -8.29 45.49
C ARG A 835 -15.41 -7.12 44.85
N VAL A 836 -15.00 -7.29 43.59
CA VAL A 836 -14.28 -6.24 42.83
C VAL A 836 -15.14 -4.99 42.66
N SER A 837 -16.45 -5.13 42.39
CA SER A 837 -17.36 -4.00 42.23
C SER A 837 -17.56 -3.24 43.54
N ALA A 838 -17.80 -3.95 44.64
CA ALA A 838 -17.94 -3.33 45.97
C ALA A 838 -16.67 -2.59 46.39
N TRP A 839 -15.50 -3.15 46.09
CA TRP A 839 -14.21 -2.48 46.29
C TRP A 839 -14.05 -1.24 45.41
N ALA A 840 -14.36 -1.35 44.11
CA ALA A 840 -14.25 -0.23 43.17
C ALA A 840 -15.19 0.92 43.57
N ASP A 841 -16.40 0.64 44.04
CA ASP A 841 -17.34 1.65 44.53
C ASP A 841 -16.83 2.38 45.78
N ARG A 842 -16.11 1.70 46.68
CA ARG A 842 -15.41 2.37 47.79
C ARG A 842 -14.38 3.36 47.25
N LEU A 843 -13.59 2.98 46.25
CA LEU A 843 -12.58 3.86 45.65
C LEU A 843 -13.18 5.02 44.86
N ARG A 844 -14.33 4.82 44.21
CA ARG A 844 -15.09 5.89 43.55
C ARG A 844 -15.57 6.94 44.56
N ARG A 845 -16.12 6.50 45.71
CA ARG A 845 -16.50 7.41 46.80
C ARG A 845 -15.31 8.18 47.40
N LEU A 846 -14.11 7.61 47.34
CA LEU A 846 -12.86 8.27 47.74
C LEU A 846 -12.23 9.14 46.64
N GLY A 847 -12.84 9.23 45.44
CA GLY A 847 -12.29 9.99 44.31
C GLY A 847 -11.03 9.37 43.69
N LEU A 848 -10.78 8.07 43.92
CA LEU A 848 -9.59 7.35 43.43
C LEU A 848 -9.84 6.60 42.11
N LEU A 849 -11.08 6.26 41.82
CA LEU A 849 -11.53 5.67 40.55
C LEU A 849 -12.72 6.45 40.00
N ARG A 850 -12.86 6.46 38.67
CA ARG A 850 -14.01 7.01 37.96
C ARG A 850 -15.04 5.91 37.70
N ASP A 851 -14.62 4.85 36.99
CA ASP A 851 -15.49 3.76 36.50
C ASP A 851 -14.78 2.40 36.54
N ILE A 852 -15.57 1.33 36.42
CA ILE A 852 -15.12 -0.04 36.22
C ILE A 852 -15.84 -0.68 35.03
N ALA A 853 -15.13 -1.50 34.26
CA ALA A 853 -15.72 -2.36 33.23
C ALA A 853 -15.14 -3.77 33.29
N PHE A 854 -16.01 -4.79 33.29
CA PHE A 854 -15.60 -6.18 33.06
C PHE A 854 -15.56 -6.45 31.56
N ALA A 855 -14.42 -6.93 31.05
CA ALA A 855 -14.18 -7.09 29.63
C ALA A 855 -13.66 -8.49 29.29
N THR A 856 -13.75 -8.88 28.03
CA THR A 856 -13.09 -10.10 27.52
C THR A 856 -11.57 -9.96 27.66
N SER A 857 -10.93 -10.94 28.28
CA SER A 857 -9.47 -11.01 28.36
C SER A 857 -8.92 -11.78 27.17
N TYR A 858 -8.00 -11.19 26.41
CA TYR A 858 -7.34 -11.86 25.29
C TYR A 858 -5.95 -12.35 25.72
N PRO A 859 -5.72 -13.68 25.79
CA PRO A 859 -4.40 -14.22 26.11
C PRO A 859 -3.38 -13.92 25.00
N GLU A 860 -2.18 -13.45 25.33
CA GLU A 860 -1.18 -13.08 24.32
C GLU A 860 -0.33 -14.29 23.88
N THR A 861 -0.98 -15.35 23.38
CA THR A 861 -0.33 -16.63 23.02
C THR A 861 0.76 -16.48 21.96
N GLY A 862 0.58 -15.53 21.05
CA GLY A 862 1.60 -15.18 20.06
C GLY A 862 2.90 -14.66 20.67
N ARG A 863 2.82 -13.96 21.81
CA ARG A 863 3.99 -13.40 22.51
C ARG A 863 4.62 -14.41 23.47
N TRP A 864 3.79 -15.17 24.19
CA TRP A 864 4.25 -15.95 25.34
C TRP A 864 4.28 -17.46 25.13
N GLY A 865 3.74 -17.95 24.02
CA GLY A 865 3.40 -19.37 23.86
C GLY A 865 2.01 -19.69 24.39
N SER A 866 1.58 -20.94 24.24
CA SER A 866 0.30 -21.48 24.70
C SER A 866 0.47 -22.41 25.90
N GLY A 867 -0.63 -22.98 26.40
CA GLY A 867 -0.61 -24.08 27.36
C GLY A 867 0.22 -23.80 28.63
N ALA A 868 1.15 -24.71 28.95
CA ALA A 868 2.02 -24.59 30.11
C ALA A 868 2.98 -23.40 30.02
N ALA A 869 3.44 -23.02 28.82
CA ALA A 869 4.26 -21.83 28.63
C ALA A 869 3.49 -20.55 29.03
N LEU A 870 2.22 -20.44 28.61
CA LEU A 870 1.36 -19.32 29.00
C LEU A 870 1.09 -19.32 30.52
N SER A 871 0.77 -20.48 31.10
CA SER A 871 0.54 -20.58 32.54
C SER A 871 1.78 -20.21 33.37
N ALA A 872 2.97 -20.59 32.90
CA ALA A 872 4.24 -20.24 33.54
C ALA A 872 4.53 -18.74 33.48
N VAL A 873 4.24 -18.07 32.35
CA VAL A 873 4.42 -16.60 32.29
C VAL A 873 3.38 -15.85 33.14
N GLU A 874 2.17 -16.37 33.28
CA GLU A 874 1.15 -15.80 34.17
C GLU A 874 1.54 -15.93 35.65
N ALA A 875 2.23 -17.02 36.01
CA ALA A 875 2.85 -17.15 37.33
C ALA A 875 3.94 -16.09 37.54
N PHE A 876 4.78 -15.82 36.53
CA PHE A 876 5.72 -14.70 36.57
C PHE A 876 4.99 -13.35 36.71
N PHE A 877 3.91 -13.09 35.98
CA PHE A 877 3.15 -11.83 36.11
C PHE A 877 2.58 -11.64 37.50
N THR A 878 2.18 -12.74 38.16
CA THR A 878 1.70 -12.73 39.55
C THR A 878 2.85 -12.37 40.49
N ALA A 879 3.99 -13.06 40.39
CA ALA A 879 5.16 -12.78 41.21
C ALA A 879 5.72 -11.36 41.00
N ASP A 880 5.76 -10.90 39.75
CA ASP A 880 6.20 -9.54 39.40
C ASP A 880 5.23 -8.47 39.91
N SER A 881 3.92 -8.72 39.86
CA SER A 881 2.93 -7.79 40.45
C SER A 881 3.09 -7.69 41.97
N ARG A 882 3.38 -8.79 42.66
CA ARG A 882 3.68 -8.79 44.11
C ARG A 882 4.97 -8.02 44.41
N ALA A 883 6.02 -8.22 43.62
CA ALA A 883 7.27 -7.48 43.76
C ALA A 883 7.05 -5.97 43.62
N VAL A 884 6.27 -5.55 42.62
CA VAL A 884 5.92 -4.13 42.44
C VAL A 884 5.08 -3.59 43.61
N LEU A 885 4.16 -4.36 44.19
CA LEU A 885 3.44 -3.90 45.38
C LEU A 885 4.38 -3.70 46.57
N ALA A 886 5.37 -4.58 46.76
CA ALA A 886 6.40 -4.42 47.79
C ALA A 886 7.27 -3.17 47.54
N GLU A 887 7.64 -2.90 46.28
CA GLU A 887 8.37 -1.70 45.88
C GLU A 887 7.58 -0.42 46.16
N LEU A 888 6.29 -0.39 45.80
CA LEU A 888 5.44 0.77 46.04
C LEU A 888 5.14 1.02 47.52
N ALA A 889 5.28 -0.01 48.37
CA ALA A 889 5.17 0.11 49.82
C ALA A 889 6.49 0.54 50.49
N TRP A 890 7.60 0.64 49.75
CA TRP A 890 8.91 1.03 50.28
C TRP A 890 8.91 2.51 50.71
N PRO A 891 9.07 2.83 52.02
CA PRO A 891 8.93 4.20 52.53
C PRO A 891 9.91 5.24 51.94
N ALA A 892 11.13 4.83 51.60
CA ALA A 892 12.18 5.69 51.04
C ALA A 892 12.83 4.99 49.83
N ARG A 893 12.05 4.85 48.75
CA ARG A 893 12.50 4.16 47.54
C ARG A 893 13.62 4.94 46.82
N PRO A 894 14.59 4.25 46.20
CA PRO A 894 15.54 4.85 45.27
C PRO A 894 14.85 5.56 44.10
N HIS A 895 15.61 6.30 43.29
CA HIS A 895 15.07 6.90 42.07
C HIS A 895 14.49 5.81 41.13
N ASP A 896 13.31 6.06 40.57
CA ASP A 896 12.55 5.08 39.77
C ASP A 896 13.40 4.49 38.62
N HIS A 897 14.15 5.32 37.89
CA HIS A 897 15.07 4.84 36.85
C HIS A 897 16.19 3.91 37.34
N ALA A 898 16.73 4.16 38.54
CA ALA A 898 17.80 3.33 39.11
C ALA A 898 17.25 1.99 39.60
N LEU A 899 16.07 2.01 40.23
CA LEU A 899 15.37 0.81 40.66
C LEU A 899 14.90 -0.04 39.46
N ALA A 900 14.45 0.60 38.38
CA ALA A 900 14.09 -0.07 37.13
C ALA A 900 15.29 -0.79 36.52
N ALA A 901 16.45 -0.14 36.49
CA ALA A 901 17.68 -0.75 35.97
C ALA A 901 18.08 -2.00 36.79
N ALA A 902 17.96 -1.94 38.12
CA ALA A 902 18.24 -3.08 38.99
C ALA A 902 17.26 -4.24 38.78
N ASN A 903 15.96 -3.93 38.65
CA ASN A 903 14.94 -4.92 38.29
C ASN A 903 15.21 -5.58 36.93
N PHE A 904 15.59 -4.79 35.92
CA PHE A 904 15.91 -5.32 34.60
C PHE A 904 17.11 -6.26 34.63
N ALA A 905 18.18 -5.89 35.35
CA ALA A 905 19.32 -6.77 35.57
C ALA A 905 18.90 -8.07 36.28
N ALA A 906 18.11 -7.98 37.36
CA ALA A 906 17.65 -9.16 38.09
C ALA A 906 16.79 -10.11 37.25
N ILE A 907 15.86 -9.58 36.44
CA ILE A 907 15.02 -10.37 35.54
C ILE A 907 15.86 -11.01 34.44
N ALA A 908 16.78 -10.27 33.82
CA ALA A 908 17.67 -10.79 32.77
C ALA A 908 18.59 -11.90 33.30
N VAL A 909 19.19 -11.71 34.49
CA VAL A 909 20.04 -12.71 35.14
C VAL A 909 19.26 -13.99 35.44
N ALA A 910 18.06 -13.88 35.99
CA ALA A 910 17.22 -15.03 36.29
C ALA A 910 16.74 -15.76 35.03
N PHE A 911 16.30 -15.03 33.99
CA PHE A 911 15.84 -15.63 32.74
C PHE A 911 16.97 -16.30 31.94
N MET A 912 18.16 -15.70 31.93
CA MET A 912 19.33 -16.26 31.23
C MET A 912 20.02 -17.39 32.01
N GLY A 913 19.60 -17.66 33.24
CA GLY A 913 20.14 -18.74 34.07
C GLY A 913 21.52 -18.46 34.68
N GLY A 914 21.99 -17.21 34.64
CA GLY A 914 23.31 -16.84 35.13
C GLY A 914 23.62 -15.35 35.03
N THR A 915 24.47 -14.87 35.96
CA THR A 915 24.81 -13.43 36.05
C THR A 915 25.49 -12.93 34.78
N GLU A 916 26.53 -13.62 34.33
CA GLU A 916 27.29 -13.22 33.14
C GLU A 916 26.41 -13.21 31.88
N ALA A 917 25.60 -14.25 31.66
CA ALA A 917 24.71 -14.35 30.52
C ALA A 917 23.64 -13.25 30.52
N GLY A 918 23.04 -12.94 31.68
CA GLY A 918 22.04 -11.87 31.81
C GLY A 918 22.63 -10.47 31.55
N MET A 919 23.80 -10.18 32.11
CA MET A 919 24.45 -8.89 31.89
C MET A 919 24.92 -8.75 30.43
N ARG A 920 25.47 -9.82 29.84
CA ARG A 920 25.84 -9.84 28.41
C ARG A 920 24.64 -9.60 27.52
N TRP A 921 23.50 -10.23 27.81
CA TRP A 921 22.26 -10.02 27.07
C TRP A 921 21.87 -8.54 27.02
N LEU A 922 21.94 -7.83 28.16
CA LEU A 922 21.66 -6.38 28.23
C LEU A 922 22.65 -5.55 27.39
N VAL A 923 23.91 -5.96 27.30
CA VAL A 923 24.91 -5.27 26.46
C VAL A 923 24.58 -5.42 24.97
N ASP A 924 24.24 -6.64 24.56
CA ASP A 924 24.07 -7.04 23.17
C ASP A 924 22.71 -6.59 22.58
N HIS A 925 21.65 -6.51 23.41
CA HIS A 925 20.27 -6.29 22.93
C HIS A 925 19.70 -4.89 23.24
N VAL A 926 20.31 -4.14 24.16
CA VAL A 926 19.83 -2.79 24.49
C VAL A 926 20.60 -1.72 23.68
N PRO A 927 19.92 -0.70 23.12
CA PRO A 927 20.57 0.37 22.39
C PRO A 927 21.64 1.13 23.21
N ALA A 928 22.67 1.60 22.51
CA ALA A 928 23.82 2.23 23.14
C ALA A 928 23.64 3.69 23.57
N LYS A 929 22.53 4.33 23.21
CA LYS A 929 22.26 5.73 23.51
C LYS A 929 20.84 5.88 24.05
N PRO A 930 20.64 6.68 25.11
CA PRO A 930 19.31 7.04 25.58
C PRO A 930 18.69 8.10 24.65
N PRO A 931 17.35 8.24 24.65
CA PRO A 931 16.65 9.29 23.90
C PRO A 931 16.90 10.69 24.49
N THR A 932 17.23 10.77 25.78
CA THR A 932 17.43 12.01 26.53
C THR A 932 18.68 11.95 27.41
N VAL A 933 19.18 13.11 27.83
CA VAL A 933 20.33 13.21 28.73
C VAL A 933 19.95 12.71 30.13
N VAL A 934 20.70 11.74 30.65
CA VAL A 934 20.46 11.18 31.98
C VAL A 934 21.28 11.94 33.03
N PRO A 935 20.65 12.46 34.11
CA PRO A 935 21.36 13.15 35.19
C PRO A 935 22.42 12.26 35.86
N ARG A 936 23.60 12.85 36.16
CA ARG A 936 24.75 12.12 36.74
C ARG A 936 24.44 11.40 38.07
N PRO A 937 23.66 11.97 39.01
CA PRO A 937 23.30 11.26 40.25
C PRO A 937 22.51 9.99 39.98
N VAL A 938 21.49 10.05 39.10
CA VAL A 938 20.65 8.91 38.73
C VAL A 938 21.47 7.84 38.02
N PHE A 939 22.38 8.25 37.13
CA PHE A 939 23.29 7.34 36.46
C PHE A 939 24.19 6.58 37.45
N THR A 940 24.75 7.28 38.42
CA THR A 940 25.64 6.69 39.44
C THR A 940 24.89 5.74 40.36
N GLU A 941 23.69 6.15 40.80
CA GLU A 941 22.81 5.32 41.63
C GLU A 941 22.40 4.04 40.88
N ALA A 942 21.99 4.13 39.61
CA ALA A 942 21.63 2.98 38.79
C ALA A 942 22.78 1.98 38.63
N GLN A 943 24.00 2.46 38.35
CA GLN A 943 25.19 1.59 38.27
C GLN A 943 25.48 0.86 39.58
N CYS A 944 25.23 1.52 40.72
CA CYS A 944 25.44 0.92 42.03
C CYS A 944 24.38 -0.13 42.36
N LEU A 945 23.10 0.20 42.16
CA LEU A 945 21.97 -0.66 42.55
C LEU A 945 21.77 -1.85 41.60
N ALA A 946 22.10 -1.70 40.32
CA ALA A 946 21.96 -2.76 39.32
C ALA A 946 23.20 -3.67 39.21
N ASP A 947 24.22 -3.48 40.04
CA ASP A 947 25.37 -4.39 40.12
C ASP A 947 24.93 -5.74 40.71
N PRO A 948 25.00 -6.85 39.94
CA PRO A 948 24.53 -8.15 40.41
C PRO A 948 25.50 -8.83 41.39
N SER A 949 26.69 -8.25 41.62
CA SER A 949 27.72 -8.81 42.51
C SER A 949 27.19 -9.07 43.91
N GLU A 950 27.58 -10.21 44.48
CA GLU A 950 27.11 -10.68 45.79
C GLU A 950 25.57 -10.59 45.90
N ASN A 951 24.84 -11.00 44.86
CA ASN A 951 23.37 -10.96 44.79
C ASN A 951 22.79 -9.56 45.10
N PHE A 952 23.20 -8.55 44.31
CA PHE A 952 22.73 -7.16 44.43
C PHE A 952 22.97 -6.54 45.82
N ARG A 953 24.16 -6.76 46.41
CA ARG A 953 24.50 -6.31 47.77
C ARG A 953 24.20 -4.84 48.04
N ALA A 954 24.52 -3.95 47.10
CA ALA A 954 24.28 -2.51 47.27
C ALA A 954 22.79 -2.20 47.46
N LEU A 955 21.91 -2.79 46.63
CA LEU A 955 20.47 -2.64 46.76
C LEU A 955 19.97 -3.25 48.08
N ARG A 956 20.42 -4.46 48.44
CA ARG A 956 20.04 -5.12 49.70
C ARG A 956 20.45 -4.34 50.95
N SER A 957 21.51 -3.54 50.85
CA SER A 957 22.00 -2.69 51.94
C SER A 957 21.20 -1.39 52.09
N THR A 958 20.27 -1.10 51.17
CA THR A 958 19.42 0.09 51.26
C THR A 958 18.34 -0.11 52.34
N PRO A 959 18.11 0.85 53.25
CA PRO A 959 17.12 0.71 54.31
C PRO A 959 15.72 0.37 53.77
N GLY A 960 15.13 -0.71 54.25
CA GLY A 960 13.80 -1.18 53.83
C GLY A 960 13.77 -2.08 52.59
N ALA A 961 14.92 -2.38 51.96
CA ALA A 961 14.98 -3.22 50.77
C ALA A 961 14.65 -4.70 51.00
N ALA A 962 14.71 -5.18 52.25
CA ALA A 962 14.58 -6.60 52.58
C ALA A 962 13.24 -7.22 52.11
N SER A 963 12.12 -6.49 52.27
CA SER A 963 10.81 -6.94 51.80
C SER A 963 10.71 -7.01 50.29
N VAL A 964 11.31 -6.04 49.59
CA VAL A 964 11.37 -5.99 48.12
C VAL A 964 12.21 -7.15 47.59
N VAL A 965 13.42 -7.34 48.11
CA VAL A 965 14.35 -8.39 47.65
C VAL A 965 13.81 -9.78 47.96
N ALA A 966 13.07 -9.98 49.06
CA ALA A 966 12.43 -11.25 49.36
C ALA A 966 11.46 -11.69 48.25
N THR A 967 10.74 -10.76 47.62
CA THR A 967 9.84 -11.07 46.48
C THR A 967 10.58 -11.41 45.19
N TRP A 968 11.85 -11.00 45.04
CA TRP A 968 12.63 -11.30 43.84
C TRP A 968 12.95 -12.79 43.70
N ALA A 969 13.01 -13.54 44.80
CA ALA A 969 13.26 -14.99 44.76
C ALA A 969 12.13 -15.75 44.05
N GLU A 970 10.87 -15.47 44.41
CA GLU A 970 9.69 -16.04 43.74
C GLU A 970 9.64 -15.63 42.26
N ARG A 971 9.92 -14.36 41.96
CA ARG A 971 9.98 -13.86 40.58
C ARG A 971 11.09 -14.52 39.77
N ALA A 972 12.27 -14.74 40.35
CA ALA A 972 13.38 -15.42 39.69
C ALA A 972 13.05 -16.89 39.40
N GLN A 973 12.40 -17.58 40.34
CA GLN A 973 11.97 -18.98 40.14
C GLN A 973 10.94 -19.10 39.02
N THR A 974 9.92 -18.24 39.01
CA THR A 974 8.85 -18.27 38.00
C THR A 974 9.35 -17.89 36.61
N VAL A 975 10.24 -16.90 36.48
CA VAL A 975 10.81 -16.51 35.18
C VAL A 975 11.75 -17.59 34.62
N ALA A 976 12.50 -18.29 35.46
CA ALA A 976 13.32 -19.44 35.06
C ALA A 976 12.45 -20.64 34.64
N ALA A 977 11.34 -20.89 35.36
CA ALA A 977 10.38 -21.91 34.96
C ALA A 977 9.76 -21.60 33.59
N TYR A 978 9.39 -20.35 33.33
CA TYR A 978 8.92 -19.91 32.02
C TYR A 978 9.98 -20.14 30.93
N ARG A 979 11.24 -19.79 31.19
CA ARG A 979 12.35 -20.02 30.25
C ARG A 979 12.46 -21.49 29.83
N ALA A 980 12.26 -22.43 30.75
CA ALA A 980 12.33 -23.86 30.46
C ALA A 980 11.24 -24.35 29.49
N HIS A 981 10.10 -23.64 29.40
CA HIS A 981 9.04 -23.97 28.44
C HIS A 981 9.29 -23.43 27.03
N LEU A 982 10.21 -22.48 26.85
CA LEU A 982 10.46 -21.85 25.54
C LEU A 982 11.08 -22.79 24.49
N SER A 983 11.60 -23.95 24.88
CA SER A 983 12.08 -24.98 23.97
C SER A 983 11.02 -26.03 23.59
N GLY A 984 9.82 -25.96 24.17
CA GLY A 984 8.73 -26.92 23.93
C GLY A 984 7.84 -26.56 22.75
N ALA A 985 6.99 -27.50 22.32
CA ALA A 985 6.04 -27.31 21.22
C ALA A 985 5.04 -26.17 21.46
N GLU A 986 4.65 -25.93 22.71
CA GLU A 986 3.72 -24.86 23.08
C GLU A 986 4.32 -23.45 22.97
N ALA A 987 5.64 -23.33 22.79
CA ALA A 987 6.35 -22.07 22.57
C ALA A 987 7.04 -22.04 21.19
N GLU A 988 6.67 -22.95 20.27
CA GLU A 988 7.25 -23.00 18.94
C GLU A 988 7.12 -21.66 18.21
N GLY A 989 8.26 -21.12 17.74
CA GLY A 989 8.32 -19.83 17.07
C GLY A 989 8.35 -18.62 18.01
N VAL A 990 8.33 -18.79 19.34
CA VAL A 990 8.63 -17.72 20.29
C VAL A 990 10.14 -17.52 20.34
N ASP A 991 10.59 -16.30 20.07
CA ASP A 991 12.00 -15.92 20.18
C ASP A 991 12.33 -15.62 21.67
N PRO A 992 13.31 -16.31 22.28
CA PRO A 992 13.69 -16.08 23.68
C PRO A 992 14.14 -14.66 24.01
N ASP A 993 14.85 -14.00 23.10
CA ASP A 993 15.36 -12.64 23.32
C ASP A 993 14.19 -11.64 23.21
N ALA A 994 13.27 -11.87 22.27
CA ALA A 994 12.03 -11.08 22.19
C ALA A 994 11.13 -11.31 23.42
N ALA A 995 11.07 -12.53 23.95
CA ALA A 995 10.34 -12.85 25.16
C ALA A 995 10.95 -12.11 26.37
N LEU A 996 12.27 -12.13 26.55
CA LEU A 996 12.94 -11.39 27.62
C LEU A 996 12.70 -9.88 27.49
N GLY A 997 12.87 -9.30 26.29
CA GLY A 997 12.55 -7.90 26.04
C GLY A 997 11.10 -7.54 26.41
N SER A 998 10.17 -8.45 26.13
CA SER A 998 8.76 -8.30 26.51
C SER A 998 8.53 -8.40 28.02
N LEU A 999 9.25 -9.27 28.74
CA LEU A 999 9.16 -9.37 30.20
C LEU A 999 9.61 -8.06 30.86
N LEU A 1000 10.76 -7.52 30.41
CA LEU A 1000 11.27 -6.21 30.86
C LEU A 1000 10.26 -5.09 30.58
N HIS A 1001 9.65 -5.11 29.38
CA HIS A 1001 8.62 -4.15 29.04
C HIS A 1001 7.39 -4.25 29.95
N THR A 1002 6.87 -5.46 30.20
CA THR A 1002 5.69 -5.62 31.08
C THR A 1002 5.99 -5.24 32.52
N HIS A 1003 7.20 -5.53 33.04
CA HIS A 1003 7.63 -5.05 34.36
C HIS A 1003 7.59 -3.52 34.42
N PHE A 1004 8.14 -2.84 33.40
CA PHE A 1004 8.12 -1.38 33.34
C PHE A 1004 6.69 -0.81 33.37
N LEU A 1005 5.78 -1.43 32.60
CA LEU A 1005 4.35 -1.05 32.57
C LEU A 1005 3.66 -1.22 33.93
N ARG A 1006 4.06 -2.20 34.75
CA ARG A 1006 3.53 -2.39 36.11
C ARG A 1006 4.07 -1.35 37.07
N ALA A 1007 5.39 -1.25 37.13
CA ALA A 1007 6.11 -0.52 38.16
C ALA A 1007 6.07 1.00 37.96
N TYR A 1008 6.38 1.48 36.75
CA TYR A 1008 6.77 2.88 36.56
C TYR A 1008 5.76 3.67 35.70
N GLY A 1009 5.36 3.15 34.54
CA GLY A 1009 4.49 3.90 33.64
C GLY A 1009 4.39 3.32 32.24
N ILE A 1010 3.83 4.08 31.31
CA ILE A 1010 3.58 3.65 29.93
C ILE A 1010 4.41 4.40 28.89
N GLU A 1011 5.24 5.35 29.32
CA GLU A 1011 5.96 6.24 28.42
C GLU A 1011 7.20 5.54 27.80
N PRO A 1012 7.29 5.46 26.46
CA PRO A 1012 8.37 4.72 25.78
C PRO A 1012 9.78 5.28 26.05
N ASP A 1013 9.91 6.60 26.13
CA ASP A 1013 11.21 7.27 26.32
C ASP A 1013 11.79 6.98 27.70
N ASP A 1014 10.96 7.02 28.74
CA ASP A 1014 11.36 6.66 30.11
C ASP A 1014 11.83 5.20 30.19
N LYS A 1015 11.13 4.28 29.51
CA LYS A 1015 11.55 2.87 29.40
C LYS A 1015 12.93 2.76 28.75
N ALA A 1016 13.16 3.49 27.66
CA ALA A 1016 14.44 3.46 26.95
C ALA A 1016 15.59 3.98 27.82
N VAL A 1017 15.35 5.01 28.64
CA VAL A 1017 16.31 5.48 29.65
C VAL A 1017 16.62 4.40 30.68
N CYS A 1018 15.61 3.72 31.23
CA CYS A 1018 15.82 2.63 32.19
C CYS A 1018 16.61 1.45 31.62
N LEU A 1019 16.30 1.05 30.37
CA LEU A 1019 17.04 0.00 29.67
C LEU A 1019 18.50 0.41 29.44
N TYR A 1020 18.73 1.63 28.97
CA TYR A 1020 20.07 2.18 28.79
C TYR A 1020 20.87 2.15 30.10
N LEU A 1021 20.26 2.53 31.22
CA LEU A 1021 20.91 2.47 32.53
C LEU A 1021 21.27 1.03 32.94
N ALA A 1022 20.38 0.05 32.72
CA ALA A 1022 20.68 -1.36 32.96
C ALA A 1022 21.88 -1.84 32.11
N ARG A 1023 21.93 -1.45 30.83
CA ARG A 1023 23.07 -1.72 29.93
C ARG A 1023 24.38 -1.14 30.46
N THR A 1024 24.35 0.10 30.97
CA THR A 1024 25.57 0.74 31.50
C THR A 1024 26.07 0.08 32.78
N ALA A 1025 25.17 -0.42 33.63
CA ALA A 1025 25.54 -1.25 34.77
C ALA A 1025 26.17 -2.57 34.31
N ALA A 1026 25.62 -3.21 33.27
CA ALA A 1026 26.18 -4.43 32.68
C ALA A 1026 27.59 -4.24 32.09
N LEU A 1027 27.82 -3.14 31.38
CA LEU A 1027 29.17 -2.78 30.89
C LEU A 1027 30.16 -2.55 32.04
N THR A 1028 29.71 -1.92 33.12
CA THR A 1028 30.54 -1.68 34.31
C THR A 1028 30.89 -2.99 35.01
N PHE A 1029 29.93 -3.91 35.13
CA PHE A 1029 30.15 -5.25 35.66
C PHE A 1029 31.17 -6.03 34.81
N ALA A 1030 30.99 -6.07 33.48
CA ALA A 1030 31.90 -6.76 32.56
C ALA A 1030 33.34 -6.21 32.62
N ALA A 1031 33.49 -4.89 32.78
CA ALA A 1031 34.79 -4.25 32.95
C ALA A 1031 35.49 -4.63 34.27
N ARG A 1032 34.74 -4.92 35.34
CA ARG A 1032 35.29 -5.35 36.65
C ARG A 1032 35.67 -6.82 36.69
N THR A 1033 34.98 -7.68 35.93
CA THR A 1033 35.18 -9.14 35.94
C THR A 1033 36.12 -9.65 34.85
N GLY A 1034 36.69 -8.76 34.01
CA GLY A 1034 37.75 -9.11 33.04
C GLY A 1034 37.25 -9.72 31.72
N GLY A 1035 36.00 -9.48 31.33
CA GLY A 1035 35.44 -9.97 30.06
C GLY A 1035 36.09 -9.33 28.82
N PRO A 1036 36.06 -9.98 27.64
CA PRO A 1036 36.58 -9.41 26.40
C PRO A 1036 35.77 -8.16 26.00
N ARG A 1037 36.51 -7.12 25.58
CA ARG A 1037 35.98 -5.80 25.18
C ARG A 1037 35.09 -5.85 23.95
#